data_AF-A0A523MK63-F1
#
_entry.id   AF-A0A523MK63-F1
#
_cell.length_a   1.000
_cell.length_b   1.000
_cell.length_c   1.000
_cell.angle_alpha   90.00
_cell.angle_beta   90.00
_cell.angle_gamma   90.00
#
_symmetry.space_group_name_H-M   'P 1'
#
loop_
_entity.id
_entity.type
_entity.pdbx_description
1 polymer ?
#
loop_
_entity_poly.entity_id
_entity_poly.type
_entity_poly.pdbx_seq_one_letter_code
_entity_poly.pdbx_strand_id
1 'polypeptide(L)'
;MSDDRSRIPEFYRLSVEERVRAVHERGLLTGSDFRALATGKHTLDLEAADKMIENVVGVMGLPLGLGMNLRVNDKQYIVPMAVEEPSILAALSSASKLVGQCGGFETEATDPILIGQIQVVRVPDLDQAKRALLERRQEVINLANSLHPNMVARGGGAQDLELFVHPLPSSGKPMLVVHLLVNTCDAMGANLVNGMCEGVAPLIESITGGEVFLRILSNLTDRALVRARCKIPVELLVGRGYSGEEARDGIIMAGEFAEVDPYRAATHNKGIMNGIDPVAIATGNDWRAIEAGAHAFAARSGRYTSLTKWSADENGNLCGSLEMPIKVGTVGTAVESNPTAALNLRLLGVESAIELAQVMGAVGLAQNFAAIRALATEGIQKGHMTLHARSVVTAAGSPQEIFDEVLDRLILSGEIKVWKAQEIVAELTHPVRVSRNSARKRGTEDAALGVGYGKVVIMGEHAVVYGRHAIAAPLPMTIKAQVEDCDEGIHLLIPRWGIEFQLASNPNERRSFERPAGVMLDELGLSGRAMRIEVFPEVPRSMGLGGSAAMAVAIVRALDKHYRLGLADEEVNRLAFEAEKLAHGNPSGIDNTLACYAKPLVFRAGNPPLVETLNIKTPIPMVVGMTGHEGLTAKTVGRVNAAWQQDRKLYERIFDQIDTLVLRGVQAIQDEDLVTLGQLMNICHGMLNALQVSTPELEQLVDIARANGALGAKLTGGGGGGSIIALCDGDTDAVVNAIRAAGFEAVAVALGADLDGS
;
A
#
# COMPACT_ATOMS: atom_id res chain seq x y z
N MET A 1 -26.35 3.55 -19.41
CA MET A 1 -25.46 3.96 -18.30
C MET A 1 -24.78 2.69 -17.82
N SER A 2 -23.46 2.55 -17.96
CA SER A 2 -22.75 1.35 -17.49
C SER A 2 -22.60 1.42 -15.97
N ASP A 3 -23.14 0.43 -15.28
CA ASP A 3 -23.28 0.39 -13.82
C ASP A 3 -21.96 -0.05 -13.14
N ASP A 4 -20.89 0.73 -13.34
CA ASP A 4 -19.50 0.42 -12.94
C ASP A 4 -19.25 0.65 -11.43
N ARG A 5 -20.05 -0.03 -10.58
CA ARG A 5 -20.03 0.09 -9.11
C ARG A 5 -18.80 -0.55 -8.46
N SER A 6 -18.07 -1.40 -9.17
CA SER A 6 -16.89 -2.13 -8.70
C SER A 6 -15.58 -1.35 -8.91
N ARG A 7 -15.55 -0.36 -9.81
CA ARG A 7 -14.33 0.41 -10.11
C ARG A 7 -14.19 1.61 -9.18
N ILE A 8 -13.14 1.57 -8.35
CA ILE A 8 -12.77 2.67 -7.45
C ILE A 8 -11.38 3.18 -7.83
N PRO A 9 -11.26 4.38 -8.45
CA PRO A 9 -9.97 4.98 -8.78
C PRO A 9 -9.10 5.13 -7.54
N GLU A 10 -7.81 4.80 -7.68
CA GLU A 10 -6.77 5.00 -6.66
C GLU A 10 -7.09 4.42 -5.26
N PHE A 11 -7.93 3.39 -5.17
CA PHE A 11 -8.37 2.75 -3.92
C PHE A 11 -7.25 2.40 -2.93
N TYR A 12 -6.06 2.07 -3.43
CA TYR A 12 -4.87 1.77 -2.61
C TYR A 12 -4.32 3.00 -1.85
N ARG A 13 -4.59 4.23 -2.31
CA ARG A 13 -4.19 5.49 -1.64
C ARG A 13 -5.13 5.92 -0.52
N LEU A 14 -6.39 5.47 -0.58
CA LEU A 14 -7.40 5.79 0.43
C LEU A 14 -7.05 5.14 1.78
N SER A 15 -7.40 5.80 2.88
CA SER A 15 -7.39 5.22 4.23
C SER A 15 -8.41 4.07 4.35
N VAL A 16 -8.31 3.26 5.40
CA VAL A 16 -9.25 2.14 5.63
C VAL A 16 -10.70 2.63 5.74
N GLU A 17 -10.95 3.75 6.41
CA GLU A 17 -12.30 4.31 6.55
C GLU A 17 -12.84 4.79 5.19
N GLU A 18 -12.04 5.53 4.42
CA GLU A 18 -12.42 6.00 3.09
C GLU A 18 -12.67 4.84 2.11
N ARG A 19 -11.90 3.74 2.20
CA ARG A 19 -12.14 2.51 1.44
C ARG A 19 -13.51 1.92 1.75
N VAL A 20 -13.83 1.72 3.03
CA VAL A 20 -15.12 1.17 3.48
C VAL A 20 -16.29 2.09 3.07
N ARG A 21 -16.11 3.41 3.19
CA ARG A 21 -17.10 4.42 2.76
C ARG A 21 -17.31 4.39 1.24
N ALA A 22 -16.25 4.36 0.44
CA ALA A 22 -16.31 4.35 -1.03
C ALA A 22 -16.97 3.09 -1.61
N VAL A 23 -16.94 1.96 -0.89
CA VAL A 23 -17.66 0.72 -1.26
C VAL A 23 -19.15 0.84 -0.90
N HIS A 24 -19.48 1.40 0.28
CA HIS A 24 -20.86 1.65 0.69
C HIS A 24 -21.58 2.69 -0.20
N GLU A 25 -20.91 3.78 -0.57
CA GLU A 25 -21.46 4.82 -1.48
C GLU A 25 -21.81 4.29 -2.87
N ARG A 26 -21.16 3.20 -3.31
CA ARG A 26 -21.49 2.49 -4.56
C ARG A 26 -22.56 1.42 -4.39
N GLY A 27 -23.17 1.30 -3.19
CA GLY A 27 -24.27 0.38 -2.91
C GLY A 27 -23.86 -1.10 -2.82
N LEU A 28 -22.57 -1.40 -2.62
CA LEU A 28 -22.05 -2.77 -2.48
C LEU A 28 -22.02 -3.27 -1.02
N LEU A 29 -22.26 -2.39 -0.05
CA LEU A 29 -22.46 -2.75 1.35
C LEU A 29 -23.84 -2.29 1.81
N THR A 30 -24.51 -3.10 2.62
CA THR A 30 -25.70 -2.63 3.35
C THR A 30 -25.28 -1.62 4.41
N GLY A 31 -26.20 -0.76 4.85
CA GLY A 31 -25.93 0.17 5.96
C GLY A 31 -25.55 -0.53 7.28
N SER A 32 -25.97 -1.77 7.48
CA SER A 32 -25.51 -2.65 8.57
C SER A 32 -24.08 -3.11 8.38
N ASP A 33 -23.72 -3.59 7.19
CA ASP A 33 -22.38 -4.10 6.88
C ASP A 33 -21.32 -2.97 6.92
N PHE A 34 -21.66 -1.79 6.39
CA PHE A 34 -20.85 -0.59 6.52
C PHE A 34 -20.55 -0.24 7.98
N ARG A 35 -21.56 -0.24 8.86
CA ARG A 35 -21.35 0.00 10.30
C ARG A 35 -20.54 -1.11 10.97
N ALA A 36 -20.72 -2.37 10.58
CA ALA A 36 -19.98 -3.50 11.12
C ALA A 36 -18.48 -3.43 10.75
N LEU A 37 -18.15 -3.06 9.51
CA LEU A 37 -16.78 -2.78 9.08
C LEU A 37 -16.19 -1.56 9.81
N ALA A 38 -16.87 -0.42 9.78
CA ALA A 38 -16.38 0.84 10.35
C ALA A 38 -16.18 0.79 11.89
N THR A 39 -16.94 -0.05 12.61
CA THR A 39 -16.83 -0.19 14.07
C THR A 39 -16.07 -1.44 14.52
N GLY A 40 -15.53 -2.23 13.60
CA GLY A 40 -14.88 -3.52 13.92
C GLY A 40 -15.83 -4.65 14.32
N LYS A 41 -17.13 -4.40 14.57
CA LYS A 41 -18.14 -5.38 15.03
C LYS A 41 -18.42 -6.56 14.09
N HIS A 42 -17.76 -6.64 12.94
CA HIS A 42 -17.78 -7.79 12.05
C HIS A 42 -16.85 -8.92 12.51
N THR A 43 -15.83 -8.61 13.33
CA THR A 43 -14.84 -9.60 13.77
C THR A 43 -15.46 -10.69 14.63
N LEU A 44 -14.92 -11.91 14.52
CA LEU A 44 -15.33 -13.04 15.35
C LEU A 44 -14.99 -12.78 16.83
N ASP A 45 -15.98 -12.89 17.71
CA ASP A 45 -15.78 -12.80 19.16
C ASP A 45 -15.38 -14.15 19.79
N LEU A 46 -14.94 -14.11 21.05
CA LEU A 46 -14.45 -15.30 21.77
C LEU A 46 -15.56 -16.32 22.06
N GLU A 47 -16.82 -15.88 22.25
CA GLU A 47 -17.93 -16.78 22.60
C GLU A 47 -18.45 -17.53 21.36
N ALA A 48 -18.38 -16.88 20.19
CA ALA A 48 -18.60 -17.52 18.90
C ALA A 48 -17.44 -18.47 18.55
N ALA A 49 -16.19 -18.05 18.77
CA ALA A 49 -15.01 -18.88 18.49
C ALA A 49 -14.97 -20.18 19.31
N ASP A 50 -15.25 -20.11 20.62
CA ASP A 50 -15.30 -21.28 21.54
C ASP A 50 -16.39 -22.31 21.15
N LYS A 51 -17.38 -21.91 20.34
CA LYS A 51 -18.40 -22.80 19.77
C LYS A 51 -18.03 -23.35 18.39
N MET A 52 -16.93 -22.88 17.78
CA MET A 52 -16.48 -23.31 16.45
C MET A 52 -15.43 -24.43 16.50
N ILE A 53 -14.51 -24.41 17.47
CA ILE A 53 -13.42 -25.38 17.63
C ILE A 53 -13.12 -25.63 19.12
N GLU A 54 -12.37 -26.69 19.43
CA GLU A 54 -11.99 -27.03 20.80
C GLU A 54 -10.80 -26.20 21.33
N ASN A 55 -10.74 -26.02 22.65
CA ASN A 55 -9.61 -25.41 23.38
C ASN A 55 -9.29 -23.96 22.97
N VAL A 56 -10.31 -23.13 22.73
CA VAL A 56 -10.12 -21.73 22.34
C VAL A 56 -9.55 -20.90 23.48
N VAL A 57 -8.50 -20.14 23.17
CA VAL A 57 -7.83 -19.20 24.09
C VAL A 57 -7.72 -17.78 23.53
N GLY A 58 -8.21 -17.55 22.31
CA GLY A 58 -8.06 -16.30 21.57
C GLY A 58 -8.59 -16.39 20.14
N VAL A 59 -8.69 -15.25 19.47
CA VAL A 59 -8.97 -15.15 18.02
C VAL A 59 -7.76 -14.52 17.33
N MET A 60 -7.25 -15.16 16.27
CA MET A 60 -6.17 -14.63 15.43
C MET A 60 -6.76 -13.93 14.21
N GLY A 61 -6.46 -12.63 14.05
CA GLY A 61 -6.86 -11.86 12.87
C GLY A 61 -5.88 -12.01 11.71
N LEU A 62 -6.40 -11.97 10.47
CA LEU A 62 -5.64 -11.77 9.25
C LEU A 62 -6.06 -10.45 8.57
N PRO A 63 -5.17 -9.77 7.83
CA PRO A 63 -5.56 -8.58 7.07
C PRO A 63 -6.64 -8.92 6.02
N LEU A 64 -7.78 -8.24 6.10
CA LEU A 64 -8.85 -8.32 5.09
C LEU A 64 -8.73 -7.14 4.12
N GLY A 65 -8.59 -7.43 2.84
CA GLY A 65 -8.55 -6.44 1.77
C GLY A 65 -9.48 -6.79 0.61
N LEU A 66 -9.58 -5.89 -0.36
CA LEU A 66 -10.46 -6.02 -1.52
C LEU A 66 -9.66 -6.02 -2.83
N GLY A 67 -9.76 -7.11 -3.59
CA GLY A 67 -9.29 -7.23 -4.96
C GLY A 67 -10.25 -6.53 -5.93
N MET A 68 -9.70 -5.64 -6.76
CA MET A 68 -10.49 -4.68 -7.53
C MET A 68 -10.49 -5.00 -9.03
N ASN A 69 -11.52 -4.52 -9.74
CA ASN A 69 -11.65 -4.60 -11.20
C ASN A 69 -11.83 -6.02 -11.80
N LEU A 70 -12.17 -7.04 -10.99
CA LEU A 70 -12.41 -8.38 -11.52
C LEU A 70 -13.71 -8.39 -12.33
N ARG A 71 -13.64 -8.96 -13.53
CA ARG A 71 -14.81 -9.18 -14.42
C ARG A 71 -14.83 -10.63 -14.86
N VAL A 72 -15.92 -11.34 -14.59
CA VAL A 72 -16.11 -12.76 -14.87
C VAL A 72 -17.48 -12.94 -15.51
N ASN A 73 -17.54 -13.57 -16.69
CA ASN A 73 -18.80 -13.78 -17.44
C ASN A 73 -19.64 -12.48 -17.55
N ASP A 74 -19.00 -11.42 -18.03
CA ASP A 74 -19.49 -10.02 -18.11
C ASP A 74 -19.87 -9.31 -16.79
N LYS A 75 -20.15 -10.03 -15.69
CA LYS A 75 -20.41 -9.50 -14.34
C LYS A 75 -19.11 -9.02 -13.67
N GLN A 76 -19.17 -7.89 -12.97
CA GLN A 76 -18.02 -7.37 -12.21
C GLN A 76 -18.12 -7.69 -10.71
N TYR A 77 -16.97 -7.84 -10.07
CA TYR A 77 -16.84 -8.24 -8.67
C TYR A 77 -15.82 -7.36 -7.93
N ILE A 78 -16.09 -7.13 -6.65
CA ILE A 78 -15.08 -6.77 -5.65
C ILE A 78 -14.80 -8.02 -4.82
N VAL A 79 -13.54 -8.46 -4.78
CA VAL A 79 -13.15 -9.75 -4.22
C VAL A 79 -12.59 -9.59 -2.82
N PRO A 80 -13.28 -10.03 -1.74
CA PRO A 80 -12.70 -10.02 -0.41
C PRO A 80 -11.60 -11.09 -0.29
N MET A 81 -10.45 -10.71 0.24
CA MET A 81 -9.28 -11.57 0.42
C MET A 81 -8.68 -11.37 1.80
N ALA A 82 -8.53 -12.45 2.56
CA ALA A 82 -7.90 -12.45 3.88
C ALA A 82 -6.51 -13.09 3.79
N VAL A 83 -5.44 -12.29 3.89
CA VAL A 83 -4.05 -12.75 3.66
C VAL A 83 -3.01 -11.81 4.25
N GLU A 84 -1.89 -12.38 4.69
CA GLU A 84 -0.74 -11.69 5.28
C GLU A 84 0.39 -11.40 4.28
N GLU A 85 0.55 -12.21 3.23
CA GLU A 85 1.56 -12.03 2.20
C GLU A 85 1.27 -10.77 1.36
N PRO A 86 2.21 -9.80 1.29
CA PRO A 86 1.97 -8.56 0.56
C PRO A 86 1.92 -8.74 -0.96
N SER A 87 1.59 -7.65 -1.66
CA SER A 87 1.45 -7.60 -3.12
C SER A 87 0.33 -8.45 -3.72
N ILE A 88 -0.19 -9.49 -3.04
CA ILE A 88 -1.26 -10.38 -3.52
C ILE A 88 -2.48 -9.64 -4.07
N LEU A 89 -3.03 -8.67 -3.31
CA LEU A 89 -4.20 -7.90 -3.75
C LEU A 89 -3.87 -6.91 -4.88
N ALA A 90 -2.64 -6.38 -4.90
CA ALA A 90 -2.18 -5.47 -5.94
C ALA A 90 -1.97 -6.20 -7.27
N ALA A 91 -1.40 -7.41 -7.21
CA ALA A 91 -1.22 -8.33 -8.32
C ALA A 91 -2.58 -8.71 -8.94
N LEU A 92 -3.53 -9.22 -8.14
CA LEU A 92 -4.89 -9.51 -8.59
C LEU A 92 -5.57 -8.27 -9.20
N SER A 93 -5.50 -7.12 -8.53
CA SER A 93 -6.17 -5.90 -9.00
C SER A 93 -5.57 -5.35 -10.29
N SER A 94 -4.26 -5.50 -10.49
CA SER A 94 -3.54 -5.09 -11.69
C SER A 94 -3.84 -6.03 -12.87
N ALA A 95 -3.75 -7.35 -12.65
CA ALA A 95 -4.11 -8.37 -13.62
C ALA A 95 -5.57 -8.23 -14.07
N SER A 96 -6.49 -8.10 -13.11
CA SER A 96 -7.92 -7.93 -13.38
C SER A 96 -8.22 -6.65 -14.18
N LYS A 97 -7.56 -5.53 -13.84
CA LYS A 97 -7.67 -4.29 -14.61
C LYS A 97 -7.15 -4.42 -16.04
N LEU A 98 -6.10 -5.21 -16.27
CA LEU A 98 -5.54 -5.45 -17.60
C LEU A 98 -6.49 -6.35 -18.41
N VAL A 99 -6.81 -7.54 -17.90
CA VAL A 99 -7.69 -8.50 -18.57
C VAL A 99 -9.11 -7.94 -18.78
N GLY A 100 -9.60 -7.10 -17.86
CA GLY A 100 -10.87 -6.39 -17.99
C GLY A 100 -10.96 -5.44 -19.20
N GLN A 101 -9.84 -4.94 -19.72
CA GLN A 101 -9.80 -4.16 -20.96
C GLN A 101 -10.02 -5.02 -22.21
N CYS A 102 -9.77 -6.33 -22.10
CA CYS A 102 -9.93 -7.34 -23.16
C CYS A 102 -11.31 -8.01 -23.16
N GLY A 103 -12.18 -7.69 -22.19
CA GLY A 103 -13.47 -8.36 -21.97
C GLY A 103 -13.60 -8.97 -20.56
N GLY A 104 -12.50 -9.30 -19.89
CA GLY A 104 -12.50 -9.99 -18.60
C GLY A 104 -12.17 -11.48 -18.72
N PHE A 105 -12.57 -12.26 -17.71
CA PHE A 105 -12.41 -13.71 -17.66
C PHE A 105 -13.70 -14.41 -18.08
N GLU A 106 -13.56 -15.48 -18.86
CA GLU A 106 -14.62 -16.44 -19.12
C GLU A 106 -14.47 -17.62 -18.18
N THR A 107 -15.57 -18.08 -17.58
CA THR A 107 -15.53 -19.21 -16.64
C THR A 107 -16.73 -20.13 -16.79
N GLU A 108 -16.49 -21.42 -16.59
CA GLU A 108 -17.50 -22.46 -16.52
C GLU A 108 -17.15 -23.39 -15.36
N ALA A 109 -18.15 -24.04 -14.78
CA ALA A 109 -17.95 -24.99 -13.69
C ALA A 109 -18.94 -26.14 -13.83
N THR A 110 -18.52 -27.35 -13.43
CA THR A 110 -19.41 -28.53 -13.40
C THR A 110 -20.32 -28.51 -12.17
N ASP A 111 -21.30 -29.40 -12.13
CA ASP A 111 -22.15 -29.60 -10.96
C ASP A 111 -21.30 -29.84 -9.69
N PRO A 112 -21.74 -29.37 -8.50
CA PRO A 112 -20.98 -29.47 -7.25
C PRO A 112 -21.08 -30.87 -6.63
N ILE A 113 -20.65 -31.86 -7.40
CA ILE A 113 -20.62 -33.28 -7.05
C ILE A 113 -19.40 -33.56 -6.18
N LEU A 114 -19.65 -34.12 -5.00
CA LEU A 114 -18.65 -34.60 -4.06
C LEU A 114 -18.67 -36.13 -4.00
N ILE A 115 -17.50 -36.75 -3.87
CA ILE A 115 -17.34 -38.20 -3.78
C ILE A 115 -17.32 -38.62 -2.32
N GLY A 116 -18.23 -39.51 -1.91
CA GLY A 116 -18.16 -40.24 -0.65
C GLY A 116 -17.58 -41.63 -0.84
N GLN A 117 -16.48 -41.96 -0.17
CA GLN A 117 -15.82 -43.27 -0.27
C GLN A 117 -16.24 -44.21 0.87
N ILE A 118 -16.60 -45.43 0.50
CA ILE A 118 -16.95 -46.51 1.43
C ILE A 118 -16.05 -47.70 1.13
N GLN A 119 -15.13 -47.98 2.05
CA GLN A 119 -14.15 -49.04 1.91
C GLN A 119 -14.72 -50.37 2.44
N VAL A 120 -14.87 -51.35 1.56
CA VAL A 120 -15.31 -52.71 1.88
C VAL A 120 -14.12 -53.68 1.75
N VAL A 121 -13.83 -54.42 2.80
CA VAL A 121 -12.77 -55.45 2.84
C VAL A 121 -13.34 -56.81 3.20
N ARG A 122 -12.51 -57.87 3.06
CA ARG A 122 -12.89 -59.26 3.35
C ARG A 122 -14.13 -59.76 2.57
N VAL A 123 -14.40 -59.14 1.41
CA VAL A 123 -15.47 -59.54 0.48
C VAL A 123 -15.22 -60.97 0.00
N PRO A 124 -16.17 -61.92 0.19
CA PRO A 124 -15.96 -63.34 -0.17
C PRO A 124 -15.86 -63.59 -1.68
N ASP A 125 -16.71 -62.94 -2.47
CA ASP A 125 -16.69 -62.95 -3.95
C ASP A 125 -16.91 -61.52 -4.45
N LEU A 126 -15.87 -60.94 -5.08
CA LEU A 126 -15.89 -59.57 -5.57
C LEU A 126 -16.75 -59.37 -6.81
N ASP A 127 -16.81 -60.35 -7.70
CA ASP A 127 -17.57 -60.23 -8.94
C ASP A 127 -19.07 -60.44 -8.69
N GLN A 128 -19.42 -61.26 -7.69
CA GLN A 128 -20.78 -61.29 -7.14
C GLN A 128 -21.11 -59.97 -6.42
N ALA A 129 -20.26 -59.50 -5.50
CA ALA A 129 -20.50 -58.28 -4.72
C ALA A 129 -20.66 -57.03 -5.62
N LYS A 130 -19.83 -56.88 -6.66
CA LYS A 130 -19.96 -55.79 -7.65
C LYS A 130 -21.26 -55.88 -8.44
N ARG A 131 -21.65 -57.06 -8.93
CA ARG A 131 -22.93 -57.25 -9.64
C ARG A 131 -24.12 -56.92 -8.74
N ALA A 132 -24.13 -57.42 -7.51
CA ALA A 132 -25.20 -57.16 -6.55
C ALA A 132 -25.32 -55.68 -6.17
N LEU A 133 -24.21 -54.95 -6.02
CA LEU A 133 -24.23 -53.49 -5.80
C LEU A 133 -24.72 -52.72 -7.03
N LEU A 134 -24.41 -53.16 -8.25
CA LEU A 134 -24.92 -52.54 -9.47
C LEU A 134 -26.42 -52.80 -9.68
N GLU A 135 -26.88 -54.02 -9.41
CA GLU A 135 -28.30 -54.40 -9.47
C GLU A 135 -29.14 -53.65 -8.42
N ARG A 136 -28.58 -53.46 -7.20
CA ARG A 136 -29.22 -52.74 -6.09
C ARG A 136 -28.79 -51.26 -6.00
N ARG A 137 -28.15 -50.71 -7.03
CA ARG A 137 -27.63 -49.33 -7.08
C ARG A 137 -28.67 -48.28 -6.67
N GLN A 138 -29.91 -48.39 -7.17
CA GLN A 138 -30.97 -47.44 -6.84
C GLN A 138 -31.43 -47.54 -5.37
N GLU A 139 -31.34 -48.71 -4.75
CA GLU A 139 -31.69 -48.90 -3.34
C GLU A 139 -30.69 -48.17 -2.43
N VAL A 140 -29.39 -48.28 -2.73
CA VAL A 140 -28.32 -47.55 -2.03
C VAL A 140 -28.49 -46.04 -2.18
N ILE A 141 -28.75 -45.56 -3.40
CA ILE A 141 -29.00 -44.14 -3.69
C ILE A 141 -30.24 -43.62 -2.95
N ASN A 142 -31.35 -44.38 -2.96
CA ASN A 142 -32.58 -44.01 -2.25
C ASN A 142 -32.36 -43.93 -0.73
N LEU A 143 -31.62 -44.88 -0.15
CA LEU A 143 -31.27 -44.87 1.27
C LEU A 143 -30.41 -43.64 1.61
N ALA A 144 -29.35 -43.36 0.86
CA ALA A 144 -28.53 -42.15 1.05
C ALA A 144 -29.38 -40.87 1.02
N ASN A 145 -30.28 -40.75 0.03
CA ASN A 145 -31.15 -39.59 -0.15
C ASN A 145 -32.20 -39.44 0.98
N SER A 146 -32.69 -40.54 1.54
CA SER A 146 -33.63 -40.53 2.67
C SER A 146 -33.06 -39.89 3.95
N LEU A 147 -31.73 -39.87 4.10
CA LEU A 147 -31.05 -39.31 5.27
C LEU A 147 -30.99 -37.77 5.22
N HIS A 148 -31.09 -37.18 4.01
CA HIS A 148 -30.98 -35.74 3.80
C HIS A 148 -32.10 -35.19 2.87
N PRO A 149 -33.38 -35.33 3.24
CA PRO A 149 -34.51 -34.96 2.38
C PRO A 149 -34.51 -33.49 1.97
N ASN A 150 -34.00 -32.59 2.84
CA ASN A 150 -33.90 -31.15 2.55
C ASN A 150 -32.87 -30.82 1.45
N MET A 151 -31.91 -31.70 1.17
CA MET A 151 -31.01 -31.55 0.01
C MET A 151 -31.68 -32.01 -1.27
N VAL A 152 -32.35 -33.17 -1.22
CA VAL A 152 -33.12 -33.73 -2.35
C VAL A 152 -34.22 -32.76 -2.78
N ALA A 153 -34.92 -32.13 -1.84
CA ALA A 153 -35.93 -31.10 -2.10
C ALA A 153 -35.39 -29.83 -2.80
N ARG A 154 -34.06 -29.60 -2.76
CA ARG A 154 -33.36 -28.51 -3.47
C ARG A 154 -32.72 -28.97 -4.79
N GLY A 155 -32.96 -30.21 -5.22
CA GLY A 155 -32.41 -30.78 -6.46
C GLY A 155 -31.04 -31.45 -6.32
N GLY A 156 -30.49 -31.53 -5.10
CA GLY A 156 -29.24 -32.24 -4.82
C GLY A 156 -29.46 -33.70 -4.40
N GLY A 157 -28.45 -34.26 -3.74
CA GLY A 157 -28.46 -35.61 -3.18
C GLY A 157 -27.52 -36.58 -3.90
N ALA A 158 -27.52 -37.84 -3.48
CA ALA A 158 -26.85 -38.92 -4.17
C ALA A 158 -27.46 -39.13 -5.57
N GLN A 159 -26.63 -39.09 -6.59
CA GLN A 159 -27.01 -39.23 -8.00
C GLN A 159 -26.55 -40.58 -8.59
N ASP A 160 -25.37 -41.05 -8.17
CA ASP A 160 -24.70 -42.19 -8.80
C ASP A 160 -23.84 -42.97 -7.78
N LEU A 161 -23.35 -44.14 -8.21
CA LEU A 161 -22.45 -45.02 -7.47
C LEU A 161 -21.43 -45.64 -8.45
N GLU A 162 -20.14 -45.41 -8.20
CA GLU A 162 -19.02 -46.02 -8.94
C GLU A 162 -18.34 -47.10 -8.07
N LEU A 163 -17.71 -48.10 -8.69
CA LEU A 163 -17.07 -49.23 -7.99
C LEU A 163 -15.63 -49.45 -8.44
N PHE A 164 -14.69 -49.35 -7.50
CA PHE A 164 -13.26 -49.53 -7.74
C PHE A 164 -12.72 -50.73 -6.96
N VAL A 165 -11.78 -51.48 -7.54
CA VAL A 165 -11.08 -52.58 -6.87
C VAL A 165 -9.59 -52.27 -6.85
N HIS A 166 -8.99 -52.27 -5.66
CA HIS A 166 -7.58 -51.98 -5.46
C HIS A 166 -6.92 -53.13 -4.67
N PRO A 167 -5.69 -53.55 -5.01
CA PRO A 167 -4.94 -54.48 -4.18
C PRO A 167 -4.40 -53.76 -2.93
N LEU A 168 -4.54 -54.37 -1.76
CA LEU A 168 -3.91 -53.90 -0.52
C LEU A 168 -2.37 -54.06 -0.64
N PRO A 169 -1.57 -52.99 -0.54
CA PRO A 169 -0.13 -53.04 -0.83
C PRO A 169 0.66 -54.08 0.00
N SER A 170 0.23 -54.34 1.23
CA SER A 170 0.91 -55.24 2.17
C SER A 170 0.59 -56.73 1.98
N SER A 171 -0.51 -57.07 1.30
CA SER A 171 -1.01 -58.47 1.24
C SER A 171 -1.47 -58.91 -0.15
N GLY A 172 -1.54 -58.01 -1.13
CA GLY A 172 -2.14 -58.25 -2.45
C GLY A 172 -3.65 -58.52 -2.43
N LYS A 173 -4.26 -58.71 -1.26
CA LYS A 173 -5.69 -58.97 -1.13
C LYS A 173 -6.49 -57.76 -1.63
N PRO A 174 -7.53 -57.96 -2.43
CA PRO A 174 -8.31 -56.86 -2.98
C PRO A 174 -9.20 -56.21 -1.90
N MET A 175 -9.35 -54.89 -2.01
CA MET A 175 -10.40 -54.09 -1.35
C MET A 175 -11.34 -53.51 -2.42
N LEU A 176 -12.63 -53.49 -2.12
CA LEU A 176 -13.65 -52.83 -2.93
C LEU A 176 -13.90 -51.44 -2.34
N VAL A 177 -13.81 -50.41 -3.16
CA VAL A 177 -14.13 -49.03 -2.77
C VAL A 177 -15.36 -48.60 -3.56
N VAL A 178 -16.43 -48.29 -2.83
CA VAL A 178 -17.66 -47.74 -3.39
C VAL A 178 -17.55 -46.22 -3.33
N HIS A 179 -17.69 -45.54 -4.45
CA HIS A 179 -17.89 -44.09 -4.49
C HIS A 179 -19.38 -43.79 -4.60
N LEU A 180 -19.90 -42.98 -3.69
CA LEU A 180 -21.21 -42.36 -3.79
C LEU A 180 -21.04 -40.95 -4.38
N LEU A 181 -21.65 -40.67 -5.53
CA LEU A 181 -21.58 -39.34 -6.15
C LEU A 181 -22.74 -38.49 -5.64
N VAL A 182 -22.45 -37.43 -4.90
CA VAL A 182 -23.46 -36.60 -4.22
C VAL A 182 -23.40 -35.16 -4.71
N ASN A 183 -24.45 -34.67 -5.36
CA ASN A 183 -24.61 -33.24 -5.64
C ASN A 183 -24.98 -32.52 -4.33
N THR A 184 -24.09 -31.63 -3.89
CA THR A 184 -24.19 -30.97 -2.58
C THR A 184 -24.81 -29.57 -2.64
N CYS A 185 -25.25 -29.13 -3.83
CA CYS A 185 -25.73 -27.77 -4.10
C CYS A 185 -24.73 -26.73 -3.54
N ASP A 186 -25.24 -25.74 -2.81
CA ASP A 186 -24.48 -24.63 -2.24
C ASP A 186 -23.71 -24.94 -0.96
N ALA A 187 -23.80 -26.16 -0.42
CA ALA A 187 -23.01 -26.58 0.73
C ALA A 187 -21.66 -27.14 0.27
N MET A 188 -20.59 -26.94 1.05
CA MET A 188 -19.31 -27.62 0.80
C MET A 188 -19.47 -29.16 0.86
N GLY A 189 -20.30 -29.65 1.79
CA GLY A 189 -20.88 -30.99 1.74
C GLY A 189 -20.21 -32.10 2.57
N ALA A 190 -19.04 -31.85 3.18
CA ALA A 190 -18.25 -32.88 3.88
C ALA A 190 -19.05 -33.71 4.90
N ASN A 191 -19.62 -33.07 5.92
CA ASN A 191 -20.40 -33.75 6.97
C ASN A 191 -21.63 -34.50 6.43
N LEU A 192 -22.23 -33.98 5.36
CA LEU A 192 -23.42 -34.57 4.74
C LEU A 192 -23.07 -35.83 3.94
N VAL A 193 -21.99 -35.80 3.16
CA VAL A 193 -21.50 -36.97 2.42
C VAL A 193 -21.02 -38.06 3.38
N ASN A 194 -20.35 -37.69 4.48
CA ASN A 194 -19.98 -38.63 5.53
C ASN A 194 -21.23 -39.30 6.15
N GLY A 195 -22.25 -38.52 6.52
CA GLY A 195 -23.52 -39.05 7.04
C GLY A 195 -24.25 -39.97 6.06
N MET A 196 -24.23 -39.67 4.76
CA MET A 196 -24.72 -40.59 3.73
C MET A 196 -23.92 -41.89 3.68
N CYS A 197 -22.58 -41.81 3.68
CA CYS A 197 -21.69 -42.98 3.69
C CYS A 197 -21.88 -43.86 4.93
N GLU A 198 -22.07 -43.26 6.10
CA GLU A 198 -22.38 -43.97 7.34
C GLU A 198 -23.73 -44.68 7.28
N GLY A 199 -24.78 -43.98 6.84
CA GLY A 199 -26.13 -44.55 6.80
C GLY A 199 -26.34 -45.65 5.76
N VAL A 200 -25.61 -45.63 4.63
CA VAL A 200 -25.68 -46.74 3.63
C VAL A 200 -24.72 -47.90 3.91
N ALA A 201 -23.74 -47.75 4.82
CA ALA A 201 -22.75 -48.78 5.08
C ALA A 201 -23.34 -50.16 5.48
N PRO A 202 -24.35 -50.26 6.37
CA PRO A 202 -24.95 -51.55 6.74
C PRO A 202 -25.63 -52.25 5.55
N LEU A 203 -26.21 -51.48 4.63
CA LEU A 203 -26.80 -52.01 3.39
C LEU A 203 -25.69 -52.55 2.47
N ILE A 204 -24.56 -51.84 2.34
CA ILE A 204 -23.42 -52.29 1.54
C ILE A 204 -22.77 -53.56 2.13
N GLU A 205 -22.62 -53.66 3.45
CA GLU A 205 -22.19 -54.91 4.11
C GLU A 205 -23.16 -56.05 3.80
N SER A 206 -24.47 -55.82 3.94
CA SER A 206 -25.51 -56.82 3.62
C SER A 206 -25.55 -57.24 2.15
N ILE A 207 -25.17 -56.36 1.20
CA ILE A 207 -25.12 -56.68 -0.23
C ILE A 207 -23.84 -57.46 -0.59
N THR A 208 -22.70 -57.08 0.00
CA THR A 208 -21.38 -57.58 -0.39
C THR A 208 -20.92 -58.80 0.40
N GLY A 209 -21.47 -59.01 1.60
CA GLY A 209 -20.95 -59.99 2.57
C GLY A 209 -19.55 -59.67 3.11
N GLY A 210 -19.03 -58.46 2.82
CA GLY A 210 -17.78 -57.94 3.38
C GLY A 210 -18.01 -57.02 4.57
N GLU A 211 -16.94 -56.40 5.05
CA GLU A 211 -16.94 -55.52 6.22
C GLU A 211 -16.50 -54.10 5.85
N VAL A 212 -17.23 -53.08 6.30
CA VAL A 212 -17.00 -51.66 5.99
C VAL A 212 -16.14 -50.98 7.05
N PHE A 213 -15.07 -50.31 6.60
CA PHE A 213 -14.10 -49.61 7.45
C PHE A 213 -14.21 -48.09 7.34
N LEU A 214 -13.66 -47.50 6.28
CA LEU A 214 -13.72 -46.06 6.05
C LEU A 214 -15.05 -45.68 5.36
N ARG A 215 -15.63 -44.58 5.81
CA ARG A 215 -16.87 -43.93 5.34
C ARG A 215 -16.59 -42.43 5.35
N ILE A 216 -16.01 -41.90 4.29
CA ILE A 216 -15.39 -40.57 4.30
C ILE A 216 -15.41 -39.94 2.91
N LEU A 217 -15.61 -38.62 2.82
CA LEU A 217 -15.43 -37.89 1.57
C LEU A 217 -14.01 -38.03 0.98
N SER A 218 -13.90 -37.88 -0.33
CA SER A 218 -12.64 -37.60 -1.02
C SER A 218 -12.46 -36.09 -1.21
N ASN A 219 -11.30 -35.56 -0.80
CA ASN A 219 -10.89 -34.19 -1.12
C ASN A 219 -10.30 -34.04 -2.54
N LEU A 220 -10.01 -35.15 -3.25
CA LEU A 220 -9.84 -35.10 -4.70
C LEU A 220 -11.24 -34.94 -5.32
N THR A 221 -11.66 -33.68 -5.44
CA THR A 221 -13.01 -33.26 -5.85
C THR A 221 -13.14 -33.12 -7.38
N ASP A 222 -12.57 -34.07 -8.13
CA ASP A 222 -12.42 -34.02 -9.59
C ASP A 222 -13.74 -34.05 -10.41
N ARG A 223 -14.89 -34.12 -9.73
CA ARG A 223 -16.24 -33.96 -10.30
C ARG A 223 -16.79 -32.53 -10.17
N ALA A 224 -16.15 -31.67 -9.38
CA ALA A 224 -16.46 -30.25 -9.18
C ALA A 224 -15.34 -29.37 -9.76
N LEU A 225 -15.18 -29.42 -11.08
CA LEU A 225 -14.12 -28.73 -11.82
C LEU A 225 -14.57 -27.33 -12.22
N VAL A 226 -13.67 -26.36 -12.04
CA VAL A 226 -13.76 -25.01 -12.61
C VAL A 226 -12.80 -24.90 -13.77
N ARG A 227 -13.25 -24.27 -14.86
CA ARG A 227 -12.40 -23.80 -15.94
C ARG A 227 -12.49 -22.29 -16.03
N ALA A 228 -11.34 -21.62 -16.08
CA ALA A 228 -11.24 -20.19 -16.32
C ALA A 228 -10.37 -19.93 -17.54
N ARG A 229 -10.70 -18.89 -18.32
CA ARG A 229 -9.98 -18.48 -19.53
C ARG A 229 -9.83 -16.96 -19.59
N CYS A 230 -8.74 -16.48 -20.17
CA CYS A 230 -8.56 -15.09 -20.56
C CYS A 230 -7.77 -14.97 -21.86
N LYS A 231 -8.03 -13.91 -22.63
CA LYS A 231 -7.31 -13.56 -23.85
C LYS A 231 -6.81 -12.12 -23.75
N ILE A 232 -5.54 -11.89 -24.08
CA ILE A 232 -4.85 -10.61 -23.88
C ILE A 232 -4.08 -10.23 -25.16
N PRO A 233 -4.49 -9.16 -25.85
CA PRO A 233 -3.72 -8.59 -26.96
C PRO A 233 -2.34 -8.09 -26.53
N VAL A 234 -1.35 -8.26 -27.40
CA VAL A 234 0.06 -7.94 -27.11
C VAL A 234 0.26 -6.44 -26.82
N GLU A 235 -0.56 -5.58 -27.42
CA GLU A 235 -0.55 -4.13 -27.22
C GLU A 235 -0.82 -3.73 -25.76
N LEU A 236 -1.50 -4.59 -24.98
CA LEU A 236 -1.74 -4.39 -23.55
C LEU A 236 -0.67 -5.02 -22.65
N LEU A 237 0.23 -5.83 -23.20
CA LEU A 237 1.34 -6.46 -22.49
C LEU A 237 2.61 -5.61 -22.47
N VAL A 238 2.76 -4.67 -23.42
CA VAL A 238 3.88 -3.73 -23.56
C VAL A 238 4.26 -3.08 -22.21
N GLY A 239 5.56 -3.03 -21.93
CA GLY A 239 6.09 -2.39 -20.72
C GLY A 239 7.37 -1.60 -20.96
N ARG A 240 8.10 -1.31 -19.89
CA ARG A 240 9.34 -0.52 -19.98
C ARG A 240 10.51 -1.43 -20.36
N GLY A 241 10.96 -1.33 -21.61
CA GLY A 241 12.13 -2.05 -22.10
C GLY A 241 11.84 -3.41 -22.73
N TYR A 242 10.57 -3.75 -22.99
CA TYR A 242 10.16 -4.97 -23.68
C TYR A 242 8.86 -4.75 -24.48
N SER A 243 8.75 -5.43 -25.62
CA SER A 243 7.55 -5.47 -26.47
C SER A 243 6.44 -6.36 -25.87
N GLY A 244 5.24 -6.28 -26.45
CA GLY A 244 4.12 -7.11 -26.04
C GLY A 244 4.30 -8.59 -26.39
N GLU A 245 4.97 -8.83 -27.51
CA GLU A 245 5.35 -10.15 -28.03
C GLU A 245 6.41 -10.80 -27.13
N GLU A 246 7.47 -10.09 -26.75
CA GLU A 246 8.47 -10.59 -25.79
C GLU A 246 7.83 -10.94 -24.44
N ALA A 247 6.91 -10.11 -23.94
CA ALA A 247 6.16 -10.42 -22.72
C ALA A 247 5.27 -11.66 -22.88
N ARG A 248 4.55 -11.80 -24.00
CA ARG A 248 3.73 -12.99 -24.32
C ARG A 248 4.60 -14.26 -24.34
N ASP A 249 5.69 -14.24 -25.10
CA ASP A 249 6.51 -15.41 -25.35
C ASP A 249 7.30 -15.82 -24.10
N GLY A 250 7.75 -14.85 -23.30
CA GLY A 250 8.32 -15.09 -21.97
C GLY A 250 7.32 -15.70 -20.98
N ILE A 251 6.04 -15.28 -21.02
CA ILE A 251 4.97 -15.87 -20.20
C ILE A 251 4.68 -17.32 -20.62
N ILE A 252 4.60 -17.59 -21.93
CA ILE A 252 4.40 -18.95 -22.46
C ILE A 252 5.56 -19.86 -22.02
N MET A 253 6.81 -19.44 -22.22
CA MET A 253 8.00 -20.19 -21.83
C MET A 253 8.08 -20.44 -20.32
N ALA A 254 7.67 -19.48 -19.48
CA ALA A 254 7.58 -19.65 -18.03
C ALA A 254 6.48 -20.66 -17.62
N GLY A 255 5.38 -20.73 -18.39
CA GLY A 255 4.34 -21.75 -18.24
C GLY A 255 4.82 -23.14 -18.65
N GLU A 256 5.48 -23.27 -19.81
CA GLU A 256 6.06 -24.52 -20.30
C GLU A 256 7.10 -25.09 -19.32
N PHE A 257 7.94 -24.25 -18.72
CA PHE A 257 8.87 -24.65 -17.66
C PHE A 257 8.12 -25.27 -16.45
N ALA A 258 6.97 -24.71 -16.08
CA ALA A 258 6.10 -25.27 -15.03
C ALA A 258 5.35 -26.55 -15.48
N GLU A 259 5.18 -26.82 -16.77
CA GLU A 259 4.62 -28.10 -17.24
C GLU A 259 5.63 -29.27 -17.12
N VAL A 260 6.92 -28.98 -17.34
CA VAL A 260 7.99 -30.00 -17.41
C VAL A 260 8.69 -30.26 -16.07
N ASP A 261 8.93 -29.24 -15.25
CA ASP A 261 9.67 -29.35 -13.98
C ASP A 261 8.75 -29.25 -12.74
N PRO A 262 8.60 -30.33 -11.94
CA PRO A 262 7.85 -30.30 -10.68
C PRO A 262 8.29 -29.24 -9.68
N TYR A 263 9.58 -28.86 -9.62
CA TYR A 263 10.06 -27.81 -8.71
C TYR A 263 9.49 -26.44 -9.11
N ARG A 264 9.50 -26.13 -10.41
CA ARG A 264 8.84 -24.93 -10.94
C ARG A 264 7.33 -25.01 -10.80
N ALA A 265 6.72 -26.15 -11.12
CA ALA A 265 5.28 -26.39 -10.99
C ALA A 265 4.76 -26.12 -9.58
N ALA A 266 5.52 -26.51 -8.54
CA ALA A 266 5.12 -26.28 -7.15
C ALA A 266 5.01 -24.78 -6.85
N THR A 267 6.03 -24.00 -7.24
CA THR A 267 6.05 -22.54 -7.08
C THR A 267 4.98 -21.86 -7.95
N HIS A 268 4.74 -22.37 -9.15
CA HIS A 268 3.77 -21.86 -10.11
C HIS A 268 2.32 -22.05 -9.61
N ASN A 269 2.01 -23.23 -9.09
CA ASN A 269 0.69 -23.52 -8.51
C ASN A 269 0.50 -22.80 -7.17
N LYS A 270 1.53 -22.64 -6.33
CA LYS A 270 1.47 -21.76 -5.14
C LYS A 270 1.05 -20.33 -5.53
N GLY A 271 1.51 -19.82 -6.67
CA GLY A 271 1.07 -18.54 -7.23
C GLY A 271 -0.42 -18.46 -7.59
N ILE A 272 -1.07 -19.59 -7.92
CA ILE A 272 -2.53 -19.69 -8.11
C ILE A 272 -3.23 -19.63 -6.74
N MET A 273 -2.74 -20.42 -5.77
CA MET A 273 -3.35 -20.54 -4.45
C MET A 273 -3.24 -19.23 -3.63
N ASN A 274 -2.20 -18.44 -3.85
CA ASN A 274 -2.09 -17.04 -3.43
C ASN A 274 -3.26 -16.14 -3.86
N GLY A 275 -4.08 -16.56 -4.83
CA GLY A 275 -5.35 -15.93 -5.18
C GLY A 275 -6.54 -16.64 -4.55
N ILE A 276 -6.58 -17.97 -4.62
CA ILE A 276 -7.73 -18.79 -4.24
C ILE A 276 -7.93 -18.86 -2.72
N ASP A 277 -6.87 -19.17 -1.96
CA ASP A 277 -6.95 -19.39 -0.51
C ASP A 277 -7.41 -18.14 0.27
N PRO A 278 -6.93 -16.92 -0.05
CA PRO A 278 -7.43 -15.71 0.60
C PRO A 278 -8.94 -15.48 0.41
N VAL A 279 -9.51 -15.91 -0.73
CA VAL A 279 -10.96 -15.85 -0.98
C VAL A 279 -11.68 -16.95 -0.21
N ALA A 280 -11.09 -18.15 -0.13
CA ALA A 280 -11.63 -19.23 0.69
C ALA A 280 -11.72 -18.82 2.17
N ILE A 281 -10.63 -18.30 2.74
CA ILE A 281 -10.56 -17.79 4.11
C ILE A 281 -11.58 -16.66 4.31
N ALA A 282 -11.59 -15.65 3.42
CA ALA A 282 -12.50 -14.51 3.53
C ALA A 282 -13.99 -14.89 3.44
N THR A 283 -14.33 -15.99 2.77
CA THR A 283 -15.71 -16.49 2.62
C THR A 283 -16.06 -17.64 3.57
N GLY A 284 -15.17 -18.03 4.49
CA GLY A 284 -15.43 -19.10 5.46
C GLY A 284 -15.38 -20.52 4.89
N ASN A 285 -14.71 -20.72 3.75
CA ASN A 285 -14.51 -22.01 3.10
C ASN A 285 -13.23 -22.72 3.59
N ASP A 286 -13.21 -24.05 3.53
CA ASP A 286 -12.04 -24.85 3.92
C ASP A 286 -10.98 -24.85 2.81
N TRP A 287 -9.97 -23.99 2.98
CA TRP A 287 -8.86 -23.88 2.03
C TRP A 287 -8.01 -25.16 1.94
N ARG A 288 -7.92 -25.98 3.00
CA ARG A 288 -7.11 -27.22 3.00
C ARG A 288 -7.72 -28.27 2.07
N ALA A 289 -9.05 -28.33 2.00
CA ALA A 289 -9.75 -29.22 1.07
C ALA A 289 -9.55 -28.78 -0.39
N ILE A 290 -9.54 -27.47 -0.66
CA ILE A 290 -9.28 -26.91 -1.99
C ILE A 290 -7.83 -27.18 -2.39
N GLU A 291 -6.86 -26.86 -1.53
CA GLU A 291 -5.43 -27.15 -1.71
C GLU A 291 -5.16 -28.63 -2.00
N ALA A 292 -5.73 -29.53 -1.19
CA ALA A 292 -5.57 -30.97 -1.37
C ALA A 292 -6.14 -31.45 -2.72
N GLY A 293 -7.31 -30.95 -3.12
CA GLY A 293 -7.92 -31.25 -4.43
C GLY A 293 -7.10 -30.71 -5.60
N ALA A 294 -6.65 -29.46 -5.50
CA ALA A 294 -5.83 -28.77 -6.48
C ALA A 294 -4.51 -29.51 -6.73
N HIS A 295 -3.73 -29.74 -5.68
CA HIS A 295 -2.41 -30.36 -5.78
C HIS A 295 -2.46 -31.85 -6.13
N ALA A 296 -3.50 -32.59 -5.72
CA ALA A 296 -3.71 -33.96 -6.20
C ALA A 296 -4.08 -33.99 -7.69
N PHE A 297 -4.95 -33.08 -8.15
CA PHE A 297 -5.32 -32.97 -9.57
C PHE A 297 -4.14 -32.52 -10.46
N ALA A 298 -3.24 -31.70 -9.93
CA ALA A 298 -1.97 -31.33 -10.56
C ALA A 298 -1.04 -32.54 -10.80
N ALA A 299 -1.23 -33.66 -10.11
CA ALA A 299 -0.45 -34.91 -10.27
C ALA A 299 -1.21 -36.03 -11.00
N ARG A 300 -2.44 -35.80 -11.49
CA ARG A 300 -3.34 -36.83 -12.06
C ARG A 300 -2.77 -37.64 -13.22
N SER A 301 -1.77 -37.11 -13.93
CA SER A 301 -1.08 -37.75 -15.06
C SER A 301 0.11 -38.64 -14.63
N GLY A 302 0.36 -38.79 -13.32
CA GLY A 302 1.51 -39.50 -12.76
C GLY A 302 2.76 -38.64 -12.55
N ARG A 303 2.74 -37.38 -12.98
CA ARG A 303 3.75 -36.36 -12.63
C ARG A 303 3.05 -35.08 -12.21
N TYR A 304 3.53 -34.48 -11.12
CA TYR A 304 3.06 -33.17 -10.67
C TYR A 304 3.45 -32.07 -11.69
N THR A 305 2.48 -31.27 -12.12
CA THR A 305 2.62 -30.29 -13.22
C THR A 305 1.76 -29.03 -13.00
N SER A 306 1.78 -28.09 -13.94
CA SER A 306 1.01 -26.84 -13.88
C SER A 306 -0.52 -27.07 -13.93
N LEU A 307 -1.28 -26.30 -13.15
CA LEU A 307 -2.76 -26.23 -13.24
C LEU A 307 -3.26 -25.23 -14.30
N THR A 308 -2.37 -24.39 -14.85
CA THR A 308 -2.69 -23.44 -15.93
C THR A 308 -1.94 -23.77 -17.22
N LYS A 309 -2.51 -23.41 -18.36
CA LYS A 309 -1.80 -23.38 -19.66
C LYS A 309 -1.78 -21.98 -20.24
N TRP A 310 -0.65 -21.62 -20.85
CA TRP A 310 -0.42 -20.35 -21.54
C TRP A 310 0.02 -20.63 -22.97
N SER A 311 -0.60 -19.98 -23.95
CA SER A 311 -0.30 -20.15 -25.37
C SER A 311 -0.56 -18.86 -26.16
N ALA A 312 -0.14 -18.82 -27.42
CA ALA A 312 -0.59 -17.80 -28.38
C ALA A 312 -1.82 -18.32 -29.16
N ASP A 313 -2.71 -17.42 -29.59
CA ASP A 313 -3.73 -17.74 -30.60
C ASP A 313 -3.27 -17.41 -32.04
N GLU A 314 -4.11 -17.72 -33.03
CA GLU A 314 -3.84 -17.46 -34.46
C GLU A 314 -3.58 -15.98 -34.78
N ASN A 315 -4.03 -15.06 -33.92
CA ASN A 315 -3.84 -13.62 -34.07
C ASN A 315 -2.68 -13.10 -33.18
N GLY A 316 -1.91 -13.99 -32.55
CA GLY A 316 -0.77 -13.66 -31.70
C GLY A 316 -1.12 -13.17 -30.29
N ASN A 317 -2.38 -13.24 -29.84
CA ASN A 317 -2.78 -12.85 -28.49
C ASN A 317 -2.31 -13.89 -27.47
N LEU A 318 -1.98 -13.45 -26.26
CA LEU A 318 -1.74 -14.36 -25.13
C LEU A 318 -3.07 -14.94 -24.64
N CYS A 319 -3.17 -16.28 -24.62
CA CYS A 319 -4.31 -17.02 -24.10
C CYS A 319 -3.89 -17.76 -22.83
N GLY A 320 -4.61 -17.51 -21.74
CA GLY A 320 -4.45 -18.19 -20.46
C GLY A 320 -5.66 -19.08 -20.18
N SER A 321 -5.41 -20.25 -19.60
CA SER A 321 -6.46 -21.14 -19.12
C SER A 321 -6.07 -21.81 -17.81
N LEU A 322 -7.06 -22.13 -16.98
CA LEU A 322 -6.95 -22.85 -15.72
C LEU A 322 -8.03 -23.94 -15.70
N GLU A 323 -7.66 -25.15 -15.27
CA GLU A 323 -8.60 -26.23 -14.96
C GLU A 323 -8.20 -26.89 -13.65
N MET A 324 -9.07 -26.84 -12.64
CA MET A 324 -8.82 -27.48 -11.33
C MET A 324 -10.12 -27.74 -10.56
N PRO A 325 -10.11 -28.67 -9.58
CA PRO A 325 -11.19 -28.80 -8.61
C PRO A 325 -11.28 -27.57 -7.71
N ILE A 326 -12.47 -26.99 -7.56
CA ILE A 326 -12.75 -25.96 -6.56
C ILE A 326 -14.12 -26.26 -5.94
N LYS A 327 -14.12 -27.09 -4.88
CA LYS A 327 -15.34 -27.35 -4.11
C LYS A 327 -15.47 -26.38 -2.94
N VAL A 328 -16.44 -25.50 -3.05
CA VAL A 328 -16.80 -24.49 -2.02
C VAL A 328 -18.28 -24.57 -1.67
N GLY A 329 -18.71 -23.75 -0.72
CA GLY A 329 -20.09 -23.47 -0.41
C GLY A 329 -20.34 -21.99 -0.10
N THR A 330 -21.60 -21.57 -0.26
CA THR A 330 -22.13 -20.28 0.19
C THR A 330 -23.02 -20.42 1.44
N VAL A 331 -23.29 -21.65 1.87
CA VAL A 331 -24.04 -22.00 3.10
C VAL A 331 -23.31 -23.05 3.95
N GLY A 332 -23.64 -23.10 5.24
CA GLY A 332 -23.08 -24.06 6.20
C GLY A 332 -22.43 -23.39 7.42
N THR A 333 -22.11 -24.20 8.42
CA THR A 333 -21.77 -23.74 9.77
C THR A 333 -20.68 -22.66 9.82
N ALA A 334 -19.60 -22.80 9.05
CA ALA A 334 -18.49 -21.84 9.06
C ALA A 334 -18.86 -20.46 8.47
N VAL A 335 -19.78 -20.41 7.51
CA VAL A 335 -20.33 -19.16 6.95
C VAL A 335 -21.30 -18.53 7.94
N GLU A 336 -22.15 -19.35 8.56
CA GLU A 336 -23.20 -18.90 9.48
C GLU A 336 -22.68 -18.47 10.85
N SER A 337 -21.58 -19.06 11.33
CA SER A 337 -20.97 -18.75 12.64
C SER A 337 -19.99 -17.57 12.61
N ASN A 338 -19.46 -17.18 11.45
CA ASN A 338 -18.51 -16.08 11.31
C ASN A 338 -19.15 -14.86 10.61
N PRO A 339 -19.45 -13.76 11.34
CA PRO A 339 -20.10 -12.58 10.76
C PRO A 339 -19.30 -11.93 9.61
N THR A 340 -17.97 -12.02 9.64
CA THR A 340 -17.10 -11.52 8.56
C THR A 340 -17.28 -12.34 7.29
N ALA A 341 -17.35 -13.67 7.38
CA ALA A 341 -17.53 -14.56 6.23
C ALA A 341 -18.88 -14.30 5.53
N ALA A 342 -19.96 -14.21 6.31
CA ALA A 342 -21.29 -13.90 5.79
C ALA A 342 -21.36 -12.49 5.15
N LEU A 343 -20.66 -11.49 5.72
CA LEU A 343 -20.56 -10.14 5.15
C LEU A 343 -19.80 -10.17 3.82
N ASN A 344 -18.67 -10.87 3.76
CA ASN A 344 -17.85 -10.98 2.56
C ASN A 344 -18.57 -11.67 1.39
N LEU A 345 -19.38 -12.70 1.65
CA LEU A 345 -20.22 -13.31 0.62
C LEU A 345 -21.30 -12.34 0.10
N ARG A 346 -21.92 -11.53 0.97
CA ARG A 346 -22.86 -10.47 0.55
C ARG A 346 -22.17 -9.39 -0.30
N LEU A 347 -20.98 -8.96 0.10
CA LEU A 347 -20.16 -7.97 -0.62
C LEU A 347 -19.72 -8.49 -2.00
N LEU A 348 -19.37 -9.78 -2.09
CA LEU A 348 -18.98 -10.42 -3.33
C LEU A 348 -20.17 -10.58 -4.30
N GLY A 349 -21.39 -10.75 -3.78
CA GLY A 349 -22.61 -10.76 -4.60
C GLY A 349 -22.76 -12.00 -5.48
N VAL A 350 -22.29 -13.15 -4.99
CA VAL A 350 -22.51 -14.47 -5.62
C VAL A 350 -23.83 -15.08 -5.17
N GLU A 351 -24.53 -15.71 -6.11
CA GLU A 351 -25.86 -16.31 -5.96
C GLU A 351 -25.80 -17.82 -5.71
N SER A 352 -24.66 -18.47 -6.02
CA SER A 352 -24.44 -19.91 -5.82
C SER A 352 -22.99 -20.28 -5.53
N ALA A 353 -22.76 -21.48 -5.01
CA ALA A 353 -21.41 -22.03 -4.85
C ALA A 353 -20.70 -22.31 -6.19
N ILE A 354 -21.46 -22.52 -7.28
CA ILE A 354 -20.92 -22.67 -8.65
C ILE A 354 -20.32 -21.33 -9.11
N GLU A 355 -21.04 -20.23 -8.90
CA GLU A 355 -20.56 -18.88 -9.23
C GLU A 355 -19.36 -18.46 -8.35
N LEU A 356 -19.37 -18.81 -7.06
CA LEU A 356 -18.20 -18.61 -6.18
C LEU A 356 -16.97 -19.37 -6.70
N ALA A 357 -17.14 -20.64 -7.09
CA ALA A 357 -16.06 -21.45 -7.64
C ALA A 357 -15.51 -20.85 -8.95
N GLN A 358 -16.39 -20.38 -9.84
CA GLN A 358 -16.03 -19.64 -11.07
C GLN A 358 -15.19 -18.39 -10.77
N VAL A 359 -15.64 -17.54 -9.84
CA VAL A 359 -14.90 -16.35 -9.40
C VAL A 359 -13.52 -16.72 -8.86
N MET A 360 -13.43 -17.76 -8.03
CA MET A 360 -12.14 -18.23 -7.49
C MET A 360 -11.20 -18.78 -8.58
N GLY A 361 -11.73 -19.48 -9.59
CA GLY A 361 -10.94 -19.90 -10.76
C GLY A 361 -10.38 -18.73 -11.56
N ALA A 362 -11.17 -17.67 -11.78
CA ALA A 362 -10.71 -16.44 -12.41
C ALA A 362 -9.65 -15.72 -11.57
N VAL A 363 -9.83 -15.64 -10.25
CA VAL A 363 -8.84 -15.08 -9.31
C VAL A 363 -7.52 -15.85 -9.36
N GLY A 364 -7.56 -17.18 -9.36
CA GLY A 364 -6.37 -18.03 -9.46
C GLY A 364 -5.61 -17.83 -10.78
N LEU A 365 -6.32 -17.74 -11.91
CA LEU A 365 -5.72 -17.47 -13.22
C LEU A 365 -5.13 -16.05 -13.30
N ALA A 366 -5.83 -15.04 -12.75
CA ALA A 366 -5.35 -13.67 -12.68
C ALA A 366 -4.06 -13.54 -11.83
N GLN A 367 -3.99 -14.27 -10.71
CA GLN A 367 -2.83 -14.25 -9.83
C GLN A 367 -1.63 -14.97 -10.47
N ASN A 368 -1.88 -16.08 -11.15
CA ASN A 368 -0.84 -16.77 -11.93
C ASN A 368 -0.26 -15.85 -13.02
N PHE A 369 -1.14 -15.19 -13.79
CA PHE A 369 -0.74 -14.21 -14.81
C PHE A 369 0.14 -13.09 -14.24
N ALA A 370 -0.25 -12.50 -13.10
CA ALA A 370 0.53 -11.44 -12.46
C ALA A 370 1.93 -11.93 -12.06
N ALA A 371 2.03 -13.13 -11.47
CA ALA A 371 3.28 -13.70 -11.00
C ALA A 371 4.23 -14.06 -12.16
N ILE A 372 3.73 -14.74 -13.20
CA ILE A 372 4.56 -15.13 -14.35
C ILE A 372 4.95 -13.94 -15.22
N ARG A 373 4.07 -12.94 -15.40
CA ARG A 373 4.43 -11.69 -16.09
C ARG A 373 5.58 -10.99 -15.37
N ALA A 374 5.49 -10.82 -14.04
CA ALA A 374 6.54 -10.19 -13.26
C ALA A 374 7.88 -10.95 -13.34
N LEU A 375 7.85 -12.28 -13.41
CA LEU A 375 9.05 -13.11 -13.60
C LEU A 375 9.63 -13.03 -15.02
N ALA A 376 8.79 -12.93 -16.04
CA ALA A 376 9.19 -12.88 -17.44
C ALA A 376 9.73 -11.51 -17.89
N THR A 377 9.44 -10.43 -17.16
CA THR A 377 9.73 -9.06 -17.62
C THR A 377 10.65 -8.25 -16.70
N GLU A 378 10.27 -8.01 -15.44
CA GLU A 378 10.89 -6.97 -14.58
C GLU A 378 11.59 -7.53 -13.33
N GLY A 379 11.30 -8.77 -12.96
CA GLY A 379 11.79 -9.42 -11.74
C GLY A 379 11.02 -8.98 -10.48
N ILE A 380 10.62 -9.94 -9.64
CA ILE A 380 9.72 -9.71 -8.48
C ILE A 380 10.30 -8.74 -7.43
N GLN A 381 11.63 -8.61 -7.32
CA GLN A 381 12.32 -8.01 -6.18
C GLN A 381 11.91 -6.56 -5.89
N LYS A 382 11.88 -5.67 -6.89
CA LYS A 382 11.80 -4.21 -6.68
C LYS A 382 10.52 -3.74 -5.98
N GLY A 383 9.36 -4.32 -6.29
CA GLY A 383 8.08 -3.95 -5.65
C GLY A 383 7.80 -4.71 -4.34
N HIS A 384 8.37 -5.90 -4.18
CA HIS A 384 8.08 -6.79 -3.05
C HIS A 384 8.84 -6.40 -1.77
N MET A 385 10.05 -5.82 -1.91
CA MET A 385 10.92 -5.48 -0.78
C MET A 385 10.30 -4.44 0.19
N THR A 386 9.69 -3.37 -0.31
CA THR A 386 9.12 -2.31 0.53
C THR A 386 8.00 -2.83 1.44
N LEU A 387 7.12 -3.67 0.91
CA LEU A 387 6.03 -4.26 1.70
C LEU A 387 6.53 -5.37 2.64
N HIS A 388 7.51 -6.18 2.21
CA HIS A 388 8.15 -7.15 3.09
C HIS A 388 8.84 -6.48 4.28
N ALA A 389 9.52 -5.35 4.06
CA ALA A 389 10.11 -4.55 5.12
C ALA A 389 9.04 -4.04 6.11
N ARG A 390 7.87 -3.58 5.65
CA ARG A 390 6.75 -3.22 6.55
C ARG A 390 6.32 -4.38 7.45
N SER A 391 6.18 -5.59 6.91
CA SER A 391 5.86 -6.77 7.73
C SER A 391 6.96 -7.09 8.76
N VAL A 392 8.23 -6.90 8.41
CA VAL A 392 9.36 -7.11 9.33
C VAL A 392 9.39 -6.08 10.46
N VAL A 393 9.07 -4.82 10.18
CA VAL A 393 8.95 -3.75 11.19
C VAL A 393 7.78 -4.00 12.15
N THR A 394 6.63 -4.46 11.63
CA THR A 394 5.52 -4.90 12.47
C THR A 394 5.92 -6.06 13.38
N ALA A 395 6.61 -7.07 12.83
CA ALA A 395 7.08 -8.24 13.59
C ALA A 395 8.16 -7.90 14.63
N ALA A 396 8.88 -6.78 14.46
CA ALA A 396 9.81 -6.25 15.45
C ALA A 396 9.13 -5.57 16.65
N GLY A 397 7.80 -5.38 16.60
CA GLY A 397 7.05 -4.71 17.66
C GLY A 397 7.23 -3.19 17.68
N SER A 398 7.52 -2.58 16.52
CA SER A 398 7.72 -1.13 16.41
C SER A 398 6.45 -0.35 16.78
N PRO A 399 6.51 0.60 17.74
CA PRO A 399 5.42 1.54 18.01
C PRO A 399 5.03 2.34 16.76
N GLN A 400 3.75 2.73 16.63
CA GLN A 400 3.26 3.45 15.44
C GLN A 400 4.02 4.76 15.19
N GLU A 401 4.44 5.42 16.26
CA GLU A 401 5.11 6.72 16.27
C GLU A 401 6.50 6.68 15.62
N ILE A 402 7.17 5.51 15.64
CA ILE A 402 8.49 5.30 15.03
C ILE A 402 8.45 4.24 13.91
N PHE A 403 7.27 3.76 13.52
CA PHE A 403 7.12 2.65 12.58
C PHE A 403 7.81 2.94 11.24
N ASP A 404 7.49 4.09 10.63
CA ASP A 404 8.05 4.44 9.33
C ASP A 404 9.55 4.83 9.42
N GLU A 405 10.04 5.33 10.56
CA GLU A 405 11.49 5.55 10.74
C GLU A 405 12.27 4.24 10.88
N VAL A 406 11.72 3.26 11.62
CA VAL A 406 12.30 1.91 11.72
C VAL A 406 12.28 1.23 10.35
N LEU A 407 11.21 1.42 9.56
CA LEU A 407 11.11 0.93 8.19
C LEU A 407 12.18 1.52 7.27
N ASP A 408 12.33 2.83 7.27
CA ASP A 408 13.29 3.53 6.41
C ASP A 408 14.72 3.11 6.77
N ARG A 409 15.08 3.10 8.05
CA ARG A 409 16.40 2.63 8.53
C ARG A 409 16.63 1.14 8.22
N LEU A 410 15.59 0.31 8.28
CA LEU A 410 15.70 -1.12 7.93
C LEU A 410 15.96 -1.31 6.44
N ILE A 411 15.27 -0.58 5.57
CA ILE A 411 15.49 -0.61 4.12
C ILE A 411 16.89 -0.07 3.79
N LEU A 412 17.29 1.06 4.39
CA LEU A 412 18.63 1.65 4.24
C LEU A 412 19.75 0.71 4.69
N SER A 413 19.53 -0.12 5.70
CA SER A 413 20.52 -1.09 6.17
C SER A 413 20.80 -2.22 5.17
N GLY A 414 19.92 -2.44 4.19
CA GLY A 414 19.92 -3.63 3.31
C GLY A 414 19.54 -4.93 4.02
N GLU A 415 19.59 -4.98 5.36
CA GLU A 415 19.35 -6.15 6.19
C GLU A 415 17.90 -6.20 6.69
N ILE A 416 16.96 -6.47 5.78
CA ILE A 416 15.53 -6.62 6.09
C ILE A 416 15.29 -7.89 6.92
N LYS A 417 15.54 -7.80 8.23
CA LYS A 417 15.44 -8.87 9.25
C LYS A 417 14.82 -8.33 10.55
N VAL A 418 14.04 -9.17 11.22
CA VAL A 418 13.32 -8.77 12.46
C VAL A 418 14.29 -8.32 13.56
N TRP A 419 15.43 -8.98 13.72
CA TRP A 419 16.44 -8.58 14.72
C TRP A 419 17.06 -7.20 14.41
N LYS A 420 17.23 -6.85 13.13
CA LYS A 420 17.76 -5.54 12.72
C LYS A 420 16.73 -4.44 12.95
N ALA A 421 15.46 -4.72 12.65
CA ALA A 421 14.36 -3.83 13.02
C ALA A 421 14.23 -3.67 14.55
N GLN A 422 14.44 -4.71 15.35
CA GLN A 422 14.45 -4.65 16.82
C GLN A 422 15.63 -3.83 17.36
N GLU A 423 16.82 -3.94 16.75
CA GLU A 423 17.98 -3.10 17.07
C GLU A 423 17.64 -1.61 16.85
N ILE A 424 17.06 -1.28 15.69
CA ILE A 424 16.64 0.08 15.35
C ILE A 424 15.53 0.59 16.29
N VAL A 425 14.54 -0.25 16.64
CA VAL A 425 13.51 0.08 17.64
C VAL A 425 14.16 0.39 19.00
N ALA A 426 15.15 -0.38 19.43
CA ALA A 426 15.85 -0.16 20.70
C ALA A 426 16.68 1.13 20.70
N GLU A 427 17.36 1.47 19.60
CA GLU A 427 18.05 2.75 19.43
C GLU A 427 17.10 3.95 19.54
N LEU A 428 15.90 3.84 18.97
CA LEU A 428 14.91 4.92 18.94
C LEU A 428 14.11 5.06 20.24
N THR A 429 13.85 3.96 20.95
CA THR A 429 13.07 3.97 22.21
C THR A 429 13.93 4.18 23.46
N HIS A 430 15.22 3.88 23.41
CA HIS A 430 16.16 4.10 24.52
C HIS A 430 17.38 4.92 24.08
N PRO A 431 17.29 6.26 24.09
CA PRO A 431 18.45 7.13 23.93
C PRO A 431 19.37 6.99 25.16
N VAL A 432 20.25 5.99 25.12
CA VAL A 432 21.28 5.79 26.13
C VAL A 432 22.10 7.07 26.25
N ARG A 433 22.18 7.65 27.46
CA ARG A 433 23.04 8.80 27.76
C ARG A 433 24.47 8.50 27.33
N VAL A 434 24.85 9.03 26.17
CA VAL A 434 26.16 8.76 25.57
C VAL A 434 27.23 9.41 26.43
N SER A 435 28.05 8.56 27.08
CA SER A 435 29.23 9.00 27.83
C SER A 435 30.13 9.85 26.94
N ARG A 436 30.66 10.96 27.49
CA ARG A 436 31.43 12.02 26.79
C ARG A 436 32.72 11.57 26.07
N ASN A 437 33.03 10.28 26.06
CA ASN A 437 34.24 9.71 25.44
C ASN A 437 34.07 9.26 23.97
N SER A 438 32.86 9.25 23.40
CA SER A 438 32.66 8.94 21.96
C SER A 438 32.75 10.17 21.03
N ALA A 439 32.77 11.39 21.58
CA ALA A 439 32.78 12.65 20.83
C ALA A 439 33.97 12.82 19.86
N ARG A 440 35.04 12.02 20.01
CA ARG A 440 36.20 12.01 19.10
C ARG A 440 36.07 11.16 17.84
N LYS A 441 34.96 10.44 17.63
CA LYS A 441 34.74 9.62 16.41
C LYS A 441 33.58 10.06 15.50
N ARG A 442 32.73 11.01 15.90
CA ARG A 442 31.65 11.52 15.03
C ARG A 442 32.06 12.69 14.12
N GLY A 443 33.15 13.39 14.44
CA GLY A 443 33.56 14.61 13.70
C GLY A 443 34.12 14.40 12.29
N THR A 444 34.13 13.18 11.75
CA THR A 444 34.73 12.85 10.44
C THR A 444 33.73 12.49 9.35
N GLU A 445 32.46 12.23 9.66
CA GLU A 445 31.45 11.81 8.67
C GLU A 445 30.54 12.97 8.22
N ASP A 446 30.05 13.81 9.14
CA ASP A 446 29.25 15.02 8.79
C ASP A 446 30.03 16.04 7.93
N ALA A 447 31.37 15.98 7.93
CA ALA A 447 32.22 16.89 7.14
C ALA A 447 32.02 16.77 5.62
N ALA A 448 31.60 15.59 5.13
CA ALA A 448 31.51 15.28 3.70
C ALA A 448 30.23 15.81 3.01
N LEU A 449 29.16 16.11 3.75
CA LEU A 449 27.85 16.39 3.18
C LEU A 449 27.65 17.87 2.81
N GLY A 450 26.96 18.14 1.70
CA GLY A 450 26.40 19.45 1.40
C GLY A 450 25.15 19.68 2.23
N VAL A 451 24.97 20.88 2.81
CA VAL A 451 23.88 21.18 3.75
C VAL A 451 23.15 22.45 3.34
N GLY A 452 21.83 22.38 3.27
CA GLY A 452 20.93 23.53 3.13
C GLY A 452 19.89 23.53 4.27
N TYR A 453 19.60 24.71 4.81
CA TYR A 453 18.74 24.85 5.98
C TYR A 453 17.26 25.06 5.59
N GLY A 454 16.35 24.43 6.33
CA GLY A 454 14.94 24.80 6.32
C GLY A 454 14.74 26.22 6.83
N LYS A 455 13.55 26.80 6.60
CA LYS A 455 13.25 28.20 6.94
C LYS A 455 11.84 28.39 7.45
N VAL A 456 11.64 29.48 8.19
CA VAL A 456 10.31 29.98 8.57
C VAL A 456 10.21 31.47 8.33
N VAL A 457 9.04 31.94 7.92
CA VAL A 457 8.76 33.39 7.79
C VAL A 457 7.97 33.81 9.03
N ILE A 458 8.53 34.72 9.81
CA ILE A 458 7.87 35.21 11.03
C ILE A 458 6.72 36.13 10.61
N MET A 459 6.99 37.10 9.73
CA MET A 459 5.98 37.99 9.13
C MET A 459 6.41 38.44 7.74
N GLY A 460 5.43 38.77 6.87
CA GLY A 460 5.68 39.34 5.54
C GLY A 460 5.51 38.36 4.37
N GLU A 461 4.91 37.18 4.58
CA GLU A 461 4.53 36.31 3.46
C GLU A 461 3.62 37.02 2.46
N HIS A 462 3.72 36.60 1.20
CA HIS A 462 3.08 37.21 0.03
C HIS A 462 3.51 38.65 -0.23
N ALA A 463 3.44 39.56 0.75
CA ALA A 463 3.86 40.96 0.63
C ALA A 463 5.31 41.10 0.12
N VAL A 464 6.22 40.22 0.55
CA VAL A 464 7.62 40.18 0.06
C VAL A 464 7.75 39.97 -1.44
N VAL A 465 6.83 39.23 -2.08
CA VAL A 465 6.80 39.04 -3.55
C VAL A 465 6.44 40.35 -4.27
N TYR A 466 5.71 41.24 -3.60
CA TYR A 466 5.31 42.56 -4.08
C TYR A 466 6.24 43.68 -3.58
N GLY A 467 7.49 43.35 -3.23
CA GLY A 467 8.54 44.32 -2.89
C GLY A 467 8.43 44.95 -1.51
N ARG A 468 7.68 44.35 -0.58
CA ARG A 468 7.64 44.73 0.85
C ARG A 468 8.64 43.91 1.66
N HIS A 469 8.86 44.29 2.91
CA HIS A 469 9.78 43.60 3.81
C HIS A 469 9.16 42.30 4.33
N ALA A 470 10.01 41.35 4.71
CA ALA A 470 9.66 40.19 5.53
C ALA A 470 10.75 39.93 6.57
N ILE A 471 10.35 39.42 7.74
CA ILE A 471 11.26 38.86 8.74
C ILE A 471 11.20 37.35 8.61
N ALA A 472 12.36 36.71 8.49
CA ALA A 472 12.45 35.27 8.38
C ALA A 472 13.72 34.74 9.03
N ALA A 473 13.70 33.46 9.39
CA ALA A 473 14.78 32.79 10.10
C ALA A 473 14.99 31.36 9.57
N PRO A 474 16.22 30.84 9.64
CA PRO A 474 16.48 29.43 9.43
C PRO A 474 15.83 28.57 10.52
N LEU A 475 15.61 27.30 10.21
CA LEU A 475 15.20 26.27 11.15
C LEU A 475 16.36 25.27 11.34
N PRO A 476 16.46 24.59 12.50
CA PRO A 476 17.47 23.55 12.73
C PRO A 476 17.24 22.27 11.90
N MET A 477 16.16 22.20 11.11
CA MET A 477 15.86 21.09 10.22
C MET A 477 16.62 21.27 8.91
N THR A 478 17.47 20.32 8.53
CA THR A 478 18.34 20.44 7.36
C THR A 478 17.88 19.57 6.20
N ILE A 479 18.40 19.86 5.01
CA ILE A 479 18.52 18.88 3.93
C ILE A 479 20.00 18.68 3.70
N LYS A 480 20.45 17.42 3.82
CA LYS A 480 21.82 17.03 3.51
C LYS A 480 21.86 16.38 2.13
N ALA A 481 22.98 16.51 1.42
CA ALA A 481 23.20 15.85 0.14
C ALA A 481 24.63 15.33 0.03
N GLN A 482 24.79 14.23 -0.70
CA GLN A 482 26.07 13.59 -1.03
C GLN A 482 26.16 13.40 -2.55
N VAL A 483 27.37 13.46 -3.08
CA VAL A 483 27.66 13.12 -4.48
C VAL A 483 28.75 12.05 -4.49
N GLU A 484 28.59 11.06 -5.34
CA GLU A 484 29.57 10.01 -5.63
C GLU A 484 29.68 9.81 -7.14
N ASP A 485 30.83 9.38 -7.64
CA ASP A 485 30.96 9.05 -9.07
C ASP A 485 30.37 7.64 -9.33
N CYS A 486 29.78 7.43 -10.52
CA CYS A 486 29.26 6.14 -10.95
C CYS A 486 29.60 5.85 -12.42
N ASP A 487 29.31 4.64 -12.91
CA ASP A 487 29.76 4.20 -14.24
C ASP A 487 28.97 4.83 -15.39
N GLU A 488 27.65 5.04 -15.24
CA GLU A 488 26.78 5.63 -16.26
C GLU A 488 25.75 6.60 -15.66
N GLY A 489 25.44 7.68 -16.39
CA GLY A 489 24.31 8.58 -16.12
C GLY A 489 24.39 9.42 -14.84
N ILE A 490 23.41 10.31 -14.66
CA ILE A 490 23.28 11.13 -13.44
C ILE A 490 22.05 10.64 -12.68
N HIS A 491 22.25 10.04 -11.53
CA HIS A 491 21.21 9.44 -10.70
C HIS A 491 20.89 10.35 -9.51
N LEU A 492 19.65 10.83 -9.41
CA LEU A 492 19.15 11.58 -8.25
C LEU A 492 18.27 10.67 -7.39
N LEU A 493 18.69 10.45 -6.15
CA LEU A 493 18.01 9.63 -5.15
C LEU A 493 17.54 10.50 -3.98
N ILE A 494 16.27 10.37 -3.61
CA ILE A 494 15.71 10.95 -2.38
C ILE A 494 14.96 9.82 -1.65
N PRO A 495 15.67 8.96 -0.89
CA PRO A 495 15.11 7.71 -0.36
C PRO A 495 13.84 7.92 0.48
N ARG A 496 13.84 8.91 1.38
CA ARG A 496 12.71 9.29 2.25
C ARG A 496 11.43 9.68 1.48
N TRP A 497 11.54 10.03 0.20
CA TRP A 497 10.41 10.39 -0.66
C TRP A 497 10.09 9.33 -1.73
N GLY A 498 10.77 8.17 -1.70
CA GLY A 498 10.59 7.10 -2.70
C GLY A 498 10.98 7.52 -4.12
N ILE A 499 11.91 8.47 -4.24
CA ILE A 499 12.33 9.06 -5.52
C ILE A 499 13.69 8.48 -5.93
N GLU A 500 13.72 7.86 -7.10
CA GLU A 500 14.92 7.45 -7.83
C GLU A 500 14.69 7.81 -9.31
N PHE A 501 15.47 8.76 -9.83
CA PHE A 501 15.42 9.15 -11.24
C PHE A 501 16.81 9.28 -11.83
N GLN A 502 16.96 8.84 -13.07
CA GLN A 502 18.11 9.17 -13.91
C GLN A 502 17.77 10.45 -14.68
N LEU A 503 18.58 11.50 -14.56
CA LEU A 503 18.36 12.76 -15.28
C LEU A 503 18.50 12.51 -16.78
N ALA A 504 17.50 12.94 -17.56
CA ALA A 504 17.55 12.85 -19.01
C ALA A 504 18.72 13.66 -19.59
N SER A 505 19.49 13.04 -20.48
CA SER A 505 20.63 13.64 -21.17
C SER A 505 20.23 14.83 -22.06
N ASN A 506 18.98 14.88 -22.51
CA ASN A 506 18.40 16.02 -23.22
C ASN A 506 17.70 16.97 -22.22
N PRO A 507 18.17 18.21 -22.03
CA PRO A 507 17.55 19.17 -21.11
C PRO A 507 16.05 19.43 -21.36
N ASN A 508 15.58 19.29 -22.60
CA ASN A 508 14.17 19.49 -22.94
C ASN A 508 13.24 18.33 -22.52
N GLU A 509 13.81 17.14 -22.30
CA GLU A 509 13.05 15.96 -21.86
C GLU A 509 12.87 15.92 -20.33
N ARG A 510 13.71 16.67 -19.59
CA ARG A 510 13.71 16.70 -18.12
C ARG A 510 12.36 17.16 -17.56
N ARG A 511 11.81 16.44 -16.58
CA ARG A 511 10.51 16.72 -15.93
C ARG A 511 10.62 16.92 -14.42
N SER A 512 9.68 17.69 -13.86
CA SER A 512 9.55 17.91 -12.41
C SER A 512 10.91 18.27 -11.74
N PHE A 513 11.39 17.46 -10.79
CA PHE A 513 12.64 17.69 -10.04
C PHE A 513 13.92 17.60 -10.88
N GLU A 514 13.87 17.00 -12.08
CA GLU A 514 15.03 16.92 -12.97
C GLU A 514 15.42 18.28 -13.56
N ARG A 515 14.49 19.24 -13.64
CA ARG A 515 14.77 20.57 -14.21
C ARG A 515 15.62 21.44 -13.29
N PRO A 516 15.29 21.65 -11.99
CA PRO A 516 16.16 22.40 -11.09
C PRO A 516 17.53 21.75 -10.92
N ALA A 517 17.58 20.43 -10.72
CA ALA A 517 18.85 19.68 -10.61
C ALA A 517 19.68 19.79 -11.90
N GLY A 518 19.04 19.61 -13.05
CA GLY A 518 19.70 19.69 -14.36
C GLY A 518 20.29 21.07 -14.66
N VAL A 519 19.61 22.17 -14.32
CA VAL A 519 20.15 23.52 -14.55
C VAL A 519 21.34 23.83 -13.64
N MET A 520 21.32 23.39 -12.38
CA MET A 520 22.49 23.51 -11.50
C MET A 520 23.69 22.73 -12.07
N LEU A 521 23.48 21.53 -12.63
CA LEU A 521 24.53 20.73 -13.28
C LEU A 521 25.00 21.33 -14.60
N ASP A 522 24.10 21.90 -15.41
CA ASP A 522 24.43 22.54 -16.68
C ASP A 522 25.28 23.81 -16.46
N GLU A 523 24.91 24.67 -15.50
CA GLU A 523 25.69 25.88 -15.15
C GLU A 523 27.06 25.55 -14.56
N LEU A 524 27.18 24.47 -13.77
CA LEU A 524 28.46 24.01 -13.23
C LEU A 524 29.30 23.21 -14.23
N GLY A 525 28.81 22.96 -15.46
CA GLY A 525 29.52 22.20 -16.48
C GLY A 525 29.66 20.70 -16.17
N LEU A 526 28.77 20.16 -15.34
CA LEU A 526 28.85 18.80 -14.78
C LEU A 526 27.94 17.78 -15.49
N SER A 527 27.01 18.22 -16.34
CA SER A 527 26.00 17.36 -16.99
C SER A 527 26.55 16.27 -17.92
N GLY A 528 27.85 16.26 -18.22
CA GLY A 528 28.54 15.21 -18.97
C GLY A 528 29.26 14.16 -18.10
N ARG A 529 29.14 14.23 -16.76
CA ARG A 529 29.76 13.28 -15.83
C ARG A 529 28.72 12.30 -15.29
N ALA A 530 29.11 11.04 -15.15
CA ALA A 530 28.30 10.05 -14.47
C ALA A 530 28.47 10.18 -12.94
N MET A 531 27.36 10.36 -12.22
CA MET A 531 27.36 10.57 -10.77
C MET A 531 26.04 10.16 -10.11
N ARG A 532 26.13 9.83 -8.83
CA ARG A 532 25.01 9.56 -7.93
C ARG A 532 24.89 10.70 -6.93
N ILE A 533 23.75 11.39 -6.94
CA ILE A 533 23.39 12.46 -6.00
C ILE A 533 22.34 11.90 -5.04
N GLU A 534 22.70 11.73 -3.78
CA GLU A 534 21.78 11.28 -2.72
C GLU A 534 21.37 12.44 -1.83
N VAL A 535 20.07 12.57 -1.56
CA VAL A 535 19.51 13.66 -0.75
C VAL A 535 18.76 13.09 0.45
N PHE A 536 19.10 13.61 1.62
CA PHE A 536 18.56 13.23 2.93
C PHE A 536 17.80 14.43 3.53
N PRO A 537 16.49 14.57 3.25
CA PRO A 537 15.70 15.67 3.78
C PRO A 537 15.21 15.37 5.20
N GLU A 538 15.61 16.16 6.19
CA GLU A 538 14.99 16.17 7.52
C GLU A 538 13.69 17.01 7.49
N VAL A 539 13.67 18.06 6.67
CA VAL A 539 12.51 18.96 6.44
C VAL A 539 11.32 18.21 5.83
N PRO A 540 10.13 18.23 6.45
CA PRO A 540 8.91 17.65 5.91
C PRO A 540 8.50 18.24 4.55
N ARG A 541 8.06 17.35 3.65
CA ARG A 541 7.75 17.68 2.26
C ARG A 541 6.54 18.61 2.16
N SER A 542 6.63 19.64 1.30
CA SER A 542 5.53 20.54 0.94
C SER A 542 4.85 21.30 2.09
N MET A 543 5.49 21.42 3.26
CA MET A 543 4.92 22.08 4.45
C MET A 543 5.16 23.60 4.54
N GLY A 544 5.70 24.24 3.49
CA GLY A 544 6.01 25.68 3.48
C GLY A 544 7.34 26.09 4.13
N LEU A 545 8.12 25.11 4.61
CA LEU A 545 9.36 25.30 5.38
C LEU A 545 10.64 25.42 4.53
N GLY A 546 10.54 25.82 3.26
CA GLY A 546 11.67 26.08 2.36
C GLY A 546 12.39 24.85 1.78
N GLY A 547 11.79 23.66 1.83
CA GLY A 547 12.43 22.42 1.43
C GLY A 547 13.00 22.36 -0.01
N SER A 548 12.42 23.08 -0.98
CA SER A 548 12.97 23.10 -2.35
C SER A 548 14.26 23.92 -2.44
N ALA A 549 14.29 25.11 -1.84
CA ALA A 549 15.48 25.94 -1.75
C ALA A 549 16.60 25.29 -0.90
N ALA A 550 16.24 24.66 0.23
CA ALA A 550 17.16 23.90 1.06
C ALA A 550 17.81 22.74 0.28
N MET A 551 17.03 22.01 -0.51
CA MET A 551 17.54 20.93 -1.36
C MET A 551 18.46 21.45 -2.46
N ALA A 552 18.13 22.57 -3.11
CA ALA A 552 18.99 23.18 -4.13
C ALA A 552 20.35 23.58 -3.54
N VAL A 553 20.37 24.27 -2.39
CA VAL A 553 21.61 24.63 -1.67
C VAL A 553 22.41 23.39 -1.25
N ALA A 554 21.75 22.36 -0.72
CA ALA A 554 22.41 21.12 -0.33
C ALA A 554 23.11 20.43 -1.51
N ILE A 555 22.42 20.29 -2.65
CA ILE A 555 22.96 19.69 -3.88
C ILE A 555 24.14 20.51 -4.42
N VAL A 556 24.02 21.83 -4.52
CA VAL A 556 25.12 22.69 -5.01
C VAL A 556 26.35 22.57 -4.10
N ARG A 557 26.17 22.61 -2.77
CA ARG A 557 27.28 22.43 -1.82
C ARG A 557 27.89 21.03 -1.87
N ALA A 558 27.10 19.99 -2.16
CA ALA A 558 27.63 18.63 -2.32
C ALA A 558 28.44 18.47 -3.63
N LEU A 559 27.98 19.08 -4.73
CA LEU A 559 28.69 19.14 -6.01
C LEU A 559 30.00 19.94 -5.89
N ASP A 560 29.96 21.10 -5.21
CA ASP A 560 31.14 21.91 -4.91
C ASP A 560 32.18 21.15 -4.08
N LYS A 561 31.76 20.47 -3.01
CA LYS A 561 32.66 19.64 -2.18
C LYS A 561 33.29 18.48 -2.96
N HIS A 562 32.48 17.74 -3.73
CA HIS A 562 32.93 16.56 -4.47
C HIS A 562 33.87 16.92 -5.61
N TYR A 563 33.49 17.88 -6.46
CA TYR A 563 34.30 18.31 -7.60
C TYR A 563 35.29 19.45 -7.31
N ARG A 564 35.31 19.97 -6.08
CA ARG A 564 36.22 21.02 -5.58
C ARG A 564 36.18 22.29 -6.43
N LEU A 565 34.97 22.79 -6.67
CA LEU A 565 34.73 23.91 -7.59
C LEU A 565 35.15 25.26 -6.97
N GLY A 566 35.07 25.39 -5.65
CA GLY A 566 35.49 26.58 -4.90
C GLY A 566 34.45 27.69 -4.88
N LEU A 567 33.16 27.34 -4.92
CA LEU A 567 32.07 28.31 -4.99
C LEU A 567 31.94 29.16 -3.73
N ALA A 568 31.73 30.47 -3.89
CA ALA A 568 31.33 31.34 -2.80
C ALA A 568 29.84 31.15 -2.44
N ASP A 569 29.44 31.49 -1.22
CA ASP A 569 28.02 31.39 -0.80
C ASP A 569 27.10 32.28 -1.67
N GLU A 570 27.60 33.39 -2.22
CA GLU A 570 26.89 34.20 -3.22
C GLU A 570 26.57 33.42 -4.50
N GLU A 571 27.48 32.55 -4.95
CA GLU A 571 27.29 31.71 -6.15
C GLU A 571 26.36 30.53 -5.86
N VAL A 572 26.50 29.90 -4.70
CA VAL A 572 25.57 28.88 -4.19
C VAL A 572 24.15 29.45 -4.09
N ASN A 573 24.01 30.65 -3.53
CA ASN A 573 22.73 31.34 -3.40
C ASN A 573 22.12 31.69 -4.77
N ARG A 574 22.93 32.15 -5.73
CA ARG A 574 22.50 32.43 -7.10
C ARG A 574 22.01 31.19 -7.82
N LEU A 575 22.75 30.08 -7.76
CA LEU A 575 22.36 28.80 -8.37
C LEU A 575 21.06 28.26 -7.79
N ALA A 576 20.90 28.31 -6.46
CA ALA A 576 19.66 27.95 -5.79
C ALA A 576 18.49 28.88 -6.17
N PHE A 577 18.74 30.17 -6.43
CA PHE A 577 17.70 31.11 -6.88
C PHE A 577 17.21 30.81 -8.30
N GLU A 578 18.09 30.50 -9.25
CA GLU A 578 17.68 30.11 -10.61
C GLU A 578 16.92 28.77 -10.61
N ALA A 579 17.35 27.81 -9.79
CA ALA A 579 16.63 26.56 -9.54
C ALA A 579 15.19 26.81 -9.01
N GLU A 580 15.03 27.73 -8.05
CA GLU A 580 13.72 28.12 -7.49
C GLU A 580 12.84 28.87 -8.50
N LYS A 581 13.40 29.70 -9.40
CA LYS A 581 12.63 30.34 -10.48
C LYS A 581 12.03 29.31 -11.43
N LEU A 582 12.78 28.26 -11.76
CA LEU A 582 12.29 27.16 -12.61
C LEU A 582 11.23 26.31 -11.91
N ALA A 583 11.29 26.17 -10.58
CA ALA A 583 10.31 25.43 -9.79
C ALA A 583 9.00 26.21 -9.55
N HIS A 584 9.09 27.50 -9.18
CA HIS A 584 7.96 28.30 -8.67
C HIS A 584 7.64 29.56 -9.48
N GLY A 585 8.35 29.82 -10.58
CA GLY A 585 8.12 30.95 -11.49
C GLY A 585 8.72 32.26 -11.00
N ASN A 586 8.06 32.90 -10.03
CA ASN A 586 8.48 34.20 -9.44
C ASN A 586 8.73 34.06 -7.92
N PRO A 587 9.81 33.37 -7.48
CA PRO A 587 10.24 33.39 -6.09
C PRO A 587 10.70 34.80 -5.68
N SER A 588 10.51 35.16 -4.41
CA SER A 588 11.00 36.45 -3.87
C SER A 588 12.51 36.49 -3.66
N GLY A 589 13.17 35.33 -3.55
CA GLY A 589 14.59 35.18 -3.22
C GLY A 589 14.89 34.91 -1.74
N ILE A 590 13.88 35.03 -0.86
CA ILE A 590 14.09 34.90 0.60
C ILE A 590 14.46 33.46 1.02
N ASP A 591 13.87 32.45 0.37
CA ASP A 591 14.00 31.04 0.77
C ASP A 591 15.41 30.49 0.49
N ASN A 592 15.98 30.77 -0.70
CA ASN A 592 17.36 30.40 -1.03
C ASN A 592 18.39 31.21 -0.23
N THR A 593 18.10 32.47 0.12
CA THR A 593 18.98 33.27 1.00
C THR A 593 19.04 32.69 2.41
N LEU A 594 17.91 32.31 3.00
CA LEU A 594 17.90 31.63 4.31
C LEU A 594 18.57 30.27 4.28
N ALA A 595 18.26 29.44 3.27
CA ALA A 595 18.82 28.11 3.12
C ALA A 595 20.35 28.11 2.97
N CYS A 596 20.90 29.15 2.33
CA CYS A 596 22.33 29.33 2.11
C CYS A 596 23.04 29.93 3.34
N TYR A 597 22.65 31.13 3.76
CA TYR A 597 23.40 31.90 4.76
C TYR A 597 23.07 31.53 6.22
N ALA A 598 22.02 30.75 6.47
CA ALA A 598 21.66 30.20 7.78
C ALA A 598 21.56 31.24 8.92
N LYS A 599 21.09 32.46 8.62
CA LYS A 599 20.99 33.57 9.58
C LYS A 599 19.59 34.21 9.58
N PRO A 600 19.04 34.61 10.75
CA PRO A 600 17.84 35.45 10.81
C PRO A 600 18.06 36.75 10.05
N LEU A 601 17.06 37.19 9.29
CA LEU A 601 17.21 38.35 8.40
C LEU A 601 15.90 39.09 8.16
N VAL A 602 16.05 40.36 7.78
CA VAL A 602 15.03 41.19 7.14
C VAL A 602 15.33 41.18 5.64
N PHE A 603 14.34 40.79 4.84
CA PHE A 603 14.44 40.68 3.39
C PHE A 603 13.45 41.60 2.70
N ARG A 604 13.85 42.24 1.58
CA ARG A 604 12.91 42.87 0.64
C ARG A 604 13.30 42.52 -0.78
N ALA A 605 12.36 41.95 -1.55
CA ALA A 605 12.60 41.66 -2.95
C ALA A 605 12.82 42.96 -3.75
N GLY A 606 13.75 42.92 -4.70
CA GLY A 606 14.17 44.07 -5.48
C GLY A 606 15.36 43.73 -6.37
N ASN A 607 15.89 44.73 -7.07
CA ASN A 607 17.14 44.60 -7.82
C ASN A 607 18.07 45.80 -7.52
N PRO A 608 19.07 45.66 -6.63
CA PRO A 608 19.35 44.48 -5.80
C PRO A 608 18.28 44.26 -4.72
N PRO A 609 18.14 43.04 -4.18
CA PRO A 609 17.31 42.79 -2.98
C PRO A 609 17.96 43.43 -1.74
N LEU A 610 17.14 43.76 -0.75
CA LEU A 610 17.62 44.10 0.60
C LEU A 610 17.78 42.80 1.39
N VAL A 611 18.96 42.60 1.99
CA VAL A 611 19.25 41.50 2.92
C VAL A 611 20.01 42.07 4.10
N GLU A 612 19.33 42.22 5.24
CA GLU A 612 19.92 42.73 6.48
C GLU A 612 19.85 41.62 7.56
N THR A 613 20.97 41.27 8.17
CA THR A 613 21.00 40.27 9.25
C THR A 613 20.28 40.82 10.48
N LEU A 614 19.29 40.08 10.98
CA LEU A 614 18.52 40.46 12.16
C LEU A 614 19.22 39.91 13.41
N ASN A 615 19.77 40.81 14.23
CA ASN A 615 20.44 40.42 15.47
C ASN A 615 19.40 40.00 16.53
N ILE A 616 19.32 38.72 16.84
CA ILE A 616 18.49 38.18 17.92
C ILE A 616 19.41 37.87 19.10
N LYS A 617 19.34 38.69 20.16
CA LYS A 617 20.25 38.57 21.32
C LYS A 617 19.91 37.38 22.22
N THR A 618 18.62 37.09 22.35
CA THR A 618 18.06 36.06 23.23
C THR A 618 17.24 35.11 22.36
N PRO A 619 17.54 33.80 22.31
CA PRO A 619 16.82 32.86 21.45
C PRO A 619 15.31 32.87 21.71
N ILE A 620 14.52 33.07 20.67
CA ILE A 620 13.07 33.27 20.78
C ILE A 620 12.36 31.90 20.68
N PRO A 621 11.69 31.41 21.74
CA PRO A 621 11.04 30.11 21.73
C PRO A 621 9.77 30.15 20.88
N MET A 622 9.68 29.24 19.91
CA MET A 622 8.56 29.11 19.00
C MET A 622 8.18 27.64 18.76
N VAL A 623 6.98 27.41 18.25
CA VAL A 623 6.51 26.10 17.81
C VAL A 623 6.09 26.18 16.35
N VAL A 624 6.59 25.25 15.53
CA VAL A 624 6.10 25.01 14.18
C VAL A 624 5.09 23.87 14.23
N GLY A 625 3.83 24.17 13.96
CA GLY A 625 2.75 23.18 13.84
C GLY A 625 2.45 22.90 12.38
N MET A 626 2.22 21.64 11.99
CA MET A 626 2.07 21.23 10.59
C MET A 626 0.76 20.46 10.39
N THR A 627 0.01 20.83 9.35
CA THR A 627 -1.33 20.28 9.06
C THR A 627 -1.33 18.86 8.52
N GLY A 628 -0.17 18.30 8.14
CA GLY A 628 -0.08 17.02 7.43
C GLY A 628 -0.54 17.07 5.95
N HIS A 629 -1.07 18.21 5.49
CA HIS A 629 -1.53 18.39 4.11
C HIS A 629 -0.52 19.23 3.29
N GLU A 630 -0.14 18.74 2.10
CA GLU A 630 0.74 19.47 1.19
C GLU A 630 0.16 20.85 0.84
N GLY A 631 0.89 21.93 1.18
CA GLY A 631 0.44 23.29 0.89
C GLY A 631 0.50 23.59 -0.60
N LEU A 632 -0.62 24.00 -1.20
CA LEU A 632 -0.73 24.33 -2.63
C LEU A 632 -0.09 25.70 -3.00
N THR A 633 1.12 25.96 -2.49
CA THR A 633 1.85 27.24 -2.51
C THR A 633 1.77 27.97 -3.86
N ALA A 634 2.13 27.33 -4.97
CA ALA A 634 2.09 27.95 -6.30
C ALA A 634 0.67 28.35 -6.74
N LYS A 635 -0.35 27.55 -6.39
CA LYS A 635 -1.77 27.84 -6.68
C LYS A 635 -2.29 28.97 -5.79
N THR A 636 -1.86 29.02 -4.53
CA THR A 636 -2.23 30.08 -3.58
C THR A 636 -1.61 31.42 -3.99
N VAL A 637 -0.31 31.45 -4.28
CA VAL A 637 0.40 32.63 -4.82
C VAL A 637 -0.23 33.08 -6.15
N GLY A 638 -0.54 32.14 -7.06
CA GLY A 638 -1.23 32.44 -8.31
C GLY A 638 -2.62 33.05 -8.12
N ARG A 639 -3.39 32.60 -7.12
CA ARG A 639 -4.70 33.18 -6.75
C ARG A 639 -4.54 34.61 -6.23
N VAL A 640 -3.60 34.85 -5.32
CA VAL A 640 -3.31 36.20 -4.79
C VAL A 640 -2.88 37.13 -5.92
N ASN A 641 -2.04 36.67 -6.85
CA ASN A 641 -1.62 37.46 -8.01
C ASN A 641 -2.81 37.80 -8.92
N ALA A 642 -3.67 36.83 -9.23
CA ALA A 642 -4.87 37.07 -10.03
C ALA A 642 -5.82 38.09 -9.37
N ALA A 643 -6.01 38.01 -8.05
CA ALA A 643 -6.84 38.97 -7.31
C ALA A 643 -6.20 40.36 -7.21
N TRP A 644 -4.89 40.46 -7.05
CA TRP A 644 -4.13 41.72 -7.12
C TRP A 644 -4.18 42.38 -8.50
N GLN A 645 -4.22 41.61 -9.59
CA GLN A 645 -4.47 42.15 -10.94
C GLN A 645 -5.90 42.68 -11.12
N GLN A 646 -6.88 42.12 -10.40
CA GLN A 646 -8.29 42.54 -10.45
C GLN A 646 -8.58 43.79 -9.60
N ASP A 647 -8.09 43.87 -8.37
CA ASP A 647 -8.13 45.09 -7.54
C ASP A 647 -6.76 45.40 -6.93
N ARG A 648 -5.91 46.02 -7.74
CA ARG A 648 -4.58 46.42 -7.33
C ARG A 648 -4.60 47.40 -6.15
N LYS A 649 -5.57 48.32 -6.08
CA LYS A 649 -5.60 49.34 -5.01
C LYS A 649 -5.92 48.74 -3.64
N LEU A 650 -6.78 47.72 -3.59
CA LEU A 650 -7.07 47.00 -2.37
C LEU A 650 -5.87 46.18 -1.89
N TYR A 651 -5.29 45.37 -2.78
CA TYR A 651 -4.21 44.46 -2.40
C TYR A 651 -2.90 45.18 -2.05
N GLU A 652 -2.53 46.25 -2.76
CA GLU A 652 -1.35 47.06 -2.41
C GLU A 652 -1.49 47.64 -0.98
N ARG A 653 -2.68 48.10 -0.58
CA ARG A 653 -2.92 48.56 0.81
C ARG A 653 -2.77 47.44 1.84
N ILE A 654 -3.22 46.22 1.53
CA ILE A 654 -3.03 45.07 2.42
C ILE A 654 -1.54 44.77 2.57
N PHE A 655 -0.77 44.80 1.48
CA PHE A 655 0.68 44.61 1.52
C PHE A 655 1.39 45.74 2.29
N ASP A 656 0.97 47.00 2.16
CA ASP A 656 1.52 48.14 2.92
C ASP A 656 1.19 48.06 4.43
N GLN A 657 0.01 47.54 4.79
CA GLN A 657 -0.32 47.25 6.19
C GLN A 657 0.55 46.10 6.74
N ILE A 658 0.76 45.03 5.97
CA ILE A 658 1.68 43.93 6.34
C ILE A 658 3.11 44.47 6.50
N ASP A 659 3.60 45.33 5.60
CA ASP A 659 4.92 45.97 5.69
C ASP A 659 5.08 46.78 6.99
N THR A 660 4.04 47.54 7.34
CA THR A 660 4.00 48.32 8.59
C THR A 660 4.07 47.40 9.82
N LEU A 661 3.42 46.23 9.80
CA LEU A 661 3.53 45.24 10.87
C LEU A 661 4.92 44.60 10.92
N VAL A 662 5.52 44.30 9.76
CA VAL A 662 6.87 43.75 9.64
C VAL A 662 7.91 44.71 10.25
N LEU A 663 7.92 45.99 9.86
CA LEU A 663 8.86 46.98 10.39
C LEU A 663 8.70 47.17 11.91
N ARG A 664 7.46 47.14 12.43
CA ARG A 664 7.21 47.14 13.88
C ARG A 664 7.68 45.86 14.56
N GLY A 665 7.63 44.72 13.87
CA GLY A 665 8.15 43.44 14.36
C GLY A 665 9.67 43.41 14.46
N VAL A 666 10.38 44.05 13.52
CA VAL A 666 11.84 44.23 13.59
C VAL A 666 12.19 44.98 14.87
N GLN A 667 11.50 46.09 15.15
CA GLN A 667 11.70 46.88 16.37
C GLN A 667 11.39 46.05 17.62
N ALA A 668 10.26 45.34 17.67
CA ALA A 668 9.90 44.48 18.80
C ALA A 668 10.93 43.38 19.07
N ILE A 669 11.54 42.79 18.04
CA ILE A 669 12.63 41.81 18.19
C ILE A 669 13.92 42.47 18.73
N GLN A 670 14.27 43.68 18.27
CA GLN A 670 15.46 44.40 18.78
C GLN A 670 15.29 44.86 20.24
N ASP A 671 14.07 45.22 20.63
CA ASP A 671 13.70 45.64 21.99
C ASP A 671 13.39 44.46 22.93
N GLU A 672 13.42 43.22 22.43
CA GLU A 672 13.10 41.97 23.15
C GLU A 672 11.64 41.91 23.68
N ASP A 673 10.72 42.67 23.06
CA ASP A 673 9.29 42.71 23.38
C ASP A 673 8.51 41.63 22.61
N LEU A 674 8.58 40.40 23.15
CA LEU A 674 7.85 39.24 22.61
C LEU A 674 6.32 39.41 22.66
N VAL A 675 5.79 40.20 23.61
CA VAL A 675 4.34 40.42 23.74
C VAL A 675 3.83 41.26 22.57
N THR A 676 4.51 42.36 22.24
CA THR A 676 4.20 43.16 21.05
C THR A 676 4.41 42.35 19.78
N LEU A 677 5.48 41.55 19.68
CA LEU A 677 5.71 40.68 18.53
C LEU A 677 4.55 39.68 18.30
N GLY A 678 4.08 39.02 19.36
CA GLY A 678 2.94 38.09 19.29
C GLY A 678 1.65 38.76 18.85
N GLN A 679 1.36 39.97 19.36
CA GLN A 679 0.22 40.77 18.91
C GLN A 679 0.32 41.12 17.41
N LEU A 680 1.51 41.53 16.94
CA LEU A 680 1.74 41.84 15.52
C LEU A 680 1.57 40.59 14.63
N MET A 681 2.06 39.42 15.07
CA MET A 681 1.85 38.14 14.37
C MET A 681 0.36 37.80 14.24
N ASN A 682 -0.43 38.00 15.29
CA ASN A 682 -1.87 37.75 15.27
C ASN A 682 -2.62 38.69 14.29
N ILE A 683 -2.26 39.98 14.24
CA ILE A 683 -2.83 40.93 13.27
C ILE A 683 -2.39 40.55 11.84
N CYS A 684 -1.13 40.13 11.66
CA CYS A 684 -0.61 39.65 10.37
C CYS A 684 -1.39 38.42 9.87
N HIS A 685 -1.75 37.48 10.75
CA HIS A 685 -2.63 36.35 10.42
C HIS A 685 -4.00 36.78 9.91
N GLY A 686 -4.59 37.82 10.50
CA GLY A 686 -5.84 38.42 10.02
C GLY A 686 -5.72 39.00 8.61
N MET A 687 -4.59 39.64 8.30
CA MET A 687 -4.31 40.14 6.94
C MET A 687 -4.09 39.00 5.93
N LEU A 688 -3.44 37.91 6.34
CA LEU A 688 -3.28 36.70 5.51
C LEU A 688 -4.62 36.00 5.25
N ASN A 689 -5.54 36.01 6.22
CA ASN A 689 -6.93 35.59 6.02
C ASN A 689 -7.67 36.50 5.02
N ALA A 690 -7.46 37.82 5.07
CA ALA A 690 -8.03 38.75 4.08
C ALA A 690 -7.50 38.50 2.64
N LEU A 691 -6.26 37.98 2.51
CA LEU A 691 -5.70 37.51 1.23
C LEU A 691 -6.22 36.13 0.79
N GLN A 692 -7.07 35.47 1.57
CA GLN A 692 -7.64 34.13 1.32
C GLN A 692 -6.58 33.03 1.14
N VAL A 693 -5.51 33.10 1.93
CA VAL A 693 -4.40 32.11 1.89
C VAL A 693 -4.40 31.13 3.07
N SER A 694 -5.28 31.29 4.06
CA SER A 694 -5.45 30.31 5.14
C SER A 694 -6.48 29.22 4.81
N THR A 695 -6.56 28.20 5.66
CA THR A 695 -7.50 27.06 5.56
C THR A 695 -8.05 26.70 6.95
N PRO A 696 -9.17 25.94 7.05
CA PRO A 696 -9.74 25.57 8.35
C PRO A 696 -8.75 24.87 9.28
N GLU A 697 -7.83 24.07 8.74
CA GLU A 697 -6.80 23.33 9.48
C GLU A 697 -5.71 24.27 10.00
N LEU A 698 -5.33 25.29 9.22
CA LEU A 698 -4.40 26.34 9.66
C LEU A 698 -5.03 27.24 10.74
N GLU A 699 -6.31 27.59 10.62
CA GLU A 699 -7.03 28.31 11.68
C GLU A 699 -7.12 27.47 12.96
N GLN A 700 -7.48 26.19 12.84
CA GLN A 700 -7.55 25.27 13.98
C GLN A 700 -6.19 25.17 14.71
N LEU A 701 -5.08 25.03 13.99
CA LEU A 701 -3.73 25.05 14.56
C LEU A 701 -3.40 26.36 15.28
N VAL A 702 -3.73 27.50 14.65
CA VAL A 702 -3.51 28.83 15.24
C VAL A 702 -4.31 29.02 16.52
N ASP A 703 -5.57 28.59 16.54
CA ASP A 703 -6.44 28.68 17.71
C ASP A 703 -5.98 27.75 18.83
N ILE A 704 -5.58 26.51 18.52
CA ILE A 704 -4.97 25.58 19.50
C ILE A 704 -3.72 26.20 20.11
N ALA A 705 -2.82 26.76 19.30
CA ALA A 705 -1.58 27.33 19.81
C ALA A 705 -1.83 28.51 20.76
N ARG A 706 -2.70 29.45 20.37
CA ARG A 706 -3.09 30.61 21.21
C ARG A 706 -3.79 30.17 22.50
N ALA A 707 -4.69 29.19 22.43
CA ALA A 707 -5.42 28.67 23.59
C ALA A 707 -4.51 27.96 24.61
N ASN A 708 -3.32 27.52 24.20
CA ASN A 708 -2.38 26.76 25.03
C ASN A 708 -1.07 27.52 25.32
N GLY A 709 -1.08 28.85 25.22
CA GLY A 709 -0.01 29.72 25.75
C GLY A 709 0.82 30.49 24.73
N ALA A 710 0.56 30.36 23.42
CA ALA A 710 1.27 31.18 22.43
C ALA A 710 0.84 32.66 22.50
N LEU A 711 1.82 33.56 22.66
CA LEU A 711 1.64 35.02 22.61
C LEU A 711 1.08 35.47 21.25
N GLY A 712 1.46 34.77 20.19
CA GLY A 712 0.85 34.91 18.88
C GLY A 712 1.17 33.75 17.95
N ALA A 713 0.25 33.47 17.04
CA ALA A 713 0.39 32.40 16.06
C ALA A 713 -0.19 32.81 14.71
N LYS A 714 0.42 32.33 13.63
CA LYS A 714 0.00 32.56 12.25
C LYS A 714 0.49 31.45 11.31
N LEU A 715 -0.13 31.30 10.14
CA LEU A 715 0.42 30.46 9.06
C LEU A 715 1.84 30.91 8.65
N THR A 716 2.62 30.01 8.07
CA THR A 716 3.94 30.32 7.48
C THR A 716 4.10 29.74 6.08
N GLY A 717 4.72 30.50 5.18
CA GLY A 717 4.96 30.11 3.79
C GLY A 717 3.79 30.45 2.86
N GLY A 718 3.53 29.58 1.87
CA GLY A 718 2.63 29.88 0.75
C GLY A 718 1.13 29.92 1.09
N GLY A 719 0.70 29.23 2.15
CA GLY A 719 -0.72 29.04 2.48
C GLY A 719 -1.46 28.08 1.55
N GLY A 720 -2.71 27.77 1.89
CA GLY A 720 -3.51 26.73 1.24
C GLY A 720 -3.10 25.31 1.68
N GLY A 721 -2.84 25.12 2.98
CA GLY A 721 -2.19 23.96 3.59
C GLY A 721 -0.78 24.30 4.12
N GLY A 722 -0.08 23.34 4.71
CA GLY A 722 1.28 23.51 5.23
C GLY A 722 1.35 23.74 6.74
N SER A 723 2.09 24.77 7.18
CA SER A 723 2.46 24.98 8.59
C SER A 723 2.02 26.32 9.18
N ILE A 724 1.98 26.37 10.51
CA ILE A 724 1.92 27.58 11.33
C ILE A 724 3.24 27.80 12.07
N ILE A 725 3.49 29.03 12.53
CA ILE A 725 4.46 29.33 13.57
C ILE A 725 3.79 30.08 14.72
N ALA A 726 4.07 29.64 15.94
CA ALA A 726 3.54 30.16 17.19
C ALA A 726 4.68 30.63 18.11
N LEU A 727 4.66 31.89 18.52
CA LEU A 727 5.57 32.48 19.50
C LEU A 727 5.11 32.13 20.92
N CYS A 728 6.00 31.57 21.74
CA CYS A 728 5.73 31.19 23.12
C CYS A 728 6.49 32.10 24.11
N ASP A 729 6.08 32.11 25.37
CA ASP A 729 6.80 32.76 26.47
C ASP A 729 7.49 31.70 27.35
N GLY A 730 8.64 31.22 26.88
CA GLY A 730 9.42 30.16 27.53
C GLY A 730 8.92 28.75 27.22
N ASP A 731 7.79 28.34 27.79
CA ASP A 731 7.28 26.96 27.69
C ASP A 731 6.65 26.70 26.30
N THR A 732 7.26 25.80 25.54
CA THR A 732 6.78 25.34 24.23
C THR A 732 6.06 24.00 24.30
N ASP A 733 6.22 23.24 25.39
CA ASP A 733 5.71 21.87 25.51
C ASP A 733 4.19 21.86 25.61
N ALA A 734 3.59 22.83 26.30
CA ALA A 734 2.13 23.00 26.35
C ALA A 734 1.51 23.14 24.95
N VAL A 735 2.11 23.98 24.10
CA VAL A 735 1.66 24.22 22.72
C VAL A 735 1.92 23.00 21.82
N VAL A 736 3.11 22.38 21.91
CA VAL A 736 3.45 21.16 21.14
C VAL A 736 2.50 20.01 21.49
N ASN A 737 2.26 19.77 22.78
CA ASN A 737 1.40 18.67 23.23
C ASN A 737 -0.06 18.90 22.85
N ALA A 738 -0.57 20.14 22.92
CA ALA A 738 -1.93 20.46 22.49
C ALA A 738 -2.13 20.26 20.98
N ILE A 739 -1.17 20.66 20.14
CA ILE A 739 -1.21 20.44 18.69
C ILE A 739 -1.18 18.93 18.37
N ARG A 740 -0.30 18.16 19.02
CA ARG A 740 -0.22 16.71 18.85
C ARG A 740 -1.48 15.97 19.31
N ALA A 741 -2.07 16.38 20.43
CA ALA A 741 -3.33 15.83 20.94
C ALA A 741 -4.52 16.07 19.99
N ALA A 742 -4.45 17.10 19.14
CA ALA A 742 -5.43 17.37 18.09
C ALA A 742 -5.19 16.59 16.77
N GLY A 743 -4.16 15.72 16.72
CA GLY A 743 -3.84 14.88 15.55
C GLY A 743 -2.91 15.52 14.53
N PHE A 744 -2.23 16.62 14.87
CA PHE A 744 -1.29 17.32 13.97
C PHE A 744 0.17 17.16 14.42
N GLU A 745 1.12 17.40 13.51
CA GLU A 745 2.54 17.41 13.85
C GLU A 745 2.96 18.74 14.48
N ALA A 746 3.91 18.71 15.42
CA ALA A 746 4.50 19.92 16.01
C ALA A 746 5.94 19.70 16.45
N VAL A 747 6.77 20.75 16.30
CA VAL A 747 8.17 20.79 16.75
C VAL A 747 8.47 22.15 17.41
N ALA A 748 9.11 22.12 18.58
CA ALA A 748 9.64 23.30 19.25
C ALA A 748 10.97 23.73 18.61
N VAL A 749 11.16 25.02 18.41
CA VAL A 749 12.35 25.63 17.81
C VAL A 749 12.71 26.93 18.54
N ALA A 750 13.99 27.31 18.54
CA ALA A 750 14.44 28.57 19.11
C ALA A 750 15.10 29.42 18.02
N LEU A 751 14.49 30.55 17.66
CA LEU A 751 15.03 31.42 16.61
C LEU A 751 16.16 32.29 17.18
N GLY A 752 17.30 32.33 16.49
CA GLY A 752 18.50 33.04 16.98
C GLY A 752 19.39 32.22 17.92
N ALA A 753 19.12 30.93 18.11
CA ALA A 753 20.11 30.01 18.64
C ALA A 753 21.20 29.70 17.58
N ASP A 754 22.43 29.45 18.01
CA ASP A 754 23.50 28.98 17.13
C ASP A 754 23.13 27.62 16.52
N LEU A 755 23.04 27.56 15.19
CA LEU A 755 22.74 26.32 14.45
C LEU A 755 23.97 25.45 14.23
N ASP A 756 25.16 26.06 14.26
CA ASP A 756 26.44 25.36 14.26
C ASP A 756 26.91 25.17 15.71
N GLY A 757 26.81 23.95 16.23
CA GLY A 757 27.29 23.62 17.58
C GLY A 757 28.81 23.77 17.68
N SER A 758 29.28 24.62 18.59
CA SER A 758 30.70 24.82 18.93
C SER A 758 31.19 23.94 20.09
#